data_AF-A0A0G4L6L8-F1
#
_entry.id   AF-A0A0G4L6L8-F1
#
_cell.length_a   1.000
_cell.length_b   1.000
_cell.length_c   1.000
_cell.angle_alpha   90.00
_cell.angle_beta   90.00
_cell.angle_gamma   90.00
#
_symmetry.space_group_name_H-M   'P 1'
#
loop_
_entity.id
_entity.type
_entity.pdbx_description
1 polymer ?
#
loop_
_entity_poly.entity_id
_entity_poly.type
_entity_poly.pdbx_seq_one_letter_code
_entity_poly.pdbx_strand_id
1 'polypeptide(L)'
;MRSSLSCDVCRRNKVKCVNEGHPPCRKCEKAGNLECVLSRPEKPGARTPKRVRLAAGASRDDTPGGAVLGARETVPNSSGSVVTASISSSSQRNVRGHGHAPGQSHEAPSLGNITAHLAAIPNSIILKTLNIFSCKYPELAVLHPTVFMRDLVDPRSQKESQVLLAVALAVTRDQLRDHEDRILLTRDVYASYAKEHLSEFILQPPKVQVVQTLLIITLHEWGSRDFHRAWIYCGIAIRIMQALHSARVAPYPLDIPSPAPNDPLTLAVESRTYWACFIMDCTVNAGTYNPRMLPRTEMRKLRVGRPLSAVEFAFGPAAPPAAAEPSVSGPLDITQSFEIMVGGFDVWAQVMAFVFNDGRRAEGMCRAENCPWVEGTVWAELRRSLEEWRAGQHRRLLYPENSAAVHISLGYGESFTYLNLLYYVSTLMLHREYFPLLPEQDQIPQGPVDPCLQAEAPAGWWDESARELFGAAEKIARLLHETAECGGLLMTPFVGFCAFTACCMNLYVSFFPRMNLGRSPDAAKLMNWTLDYLKEFQSVWKLGSGWIKTIQNTSLLYERAAANRSRYRGKSRSDFNHLHQSLHEFRNVDRSDQHLQEINSAETPMEPLPTPTDPPTTSTTAGGEQPPADASALLGQMLAERNHCCRITMAPSREDPIAIEPSPLPCNSSLHDTSKVSKDGHLLHRSLVHTPAMVESAKGLNLFLSNGQTVMDACGGAAVALIGHGNEEVQTAMLEQASKVSYVHTQSYTTPAAEGLAHILLNGNPHGLEKALFVGSGSEAVEQQSYHGNTLGAMSISSNVARKVPYEGFAYPHVSRVSPPYAYRYMREQETKAQFTARLLQELEDEFLRVGPERVVAFVAETIMGATSGCVTPPTGYFKGVRSLCDKYGILLILDEIMCGVGRTGTFFAFEQEGIVPDIVTVAKGLGGGYAAIAGVLVHSKVVDVLRSGTNAFNNGHTYQAHPISCATALAVQRIVQRDNLVDRCAKMGRVLEDLLRSELRDCRSVGNIRGRGLFWAVEFVQDWTSKETFDPKMGFGARVQQVAYQAGVALYPGGGTVDGTKGDHILIAPPFIVTEQQLRHICQVLRVAVEAVEGEAL
;
A
#
# COMPACT_ATOMS: atom_id res chain seq x y z
N MET A 1 14.77 -18.45 9.35
CA MET A 1 15.43 -19.52 10.16
C MET A 1 16.94 -19.37 10.00
N ARG A 2 17.70 -19.23 11.11
CA ARG A 2 19.16 -19.02 11.09
C ARG A 2 19.91 -20.30 10.66
N SER A 3 20.75 -20.19 9.64
CA SER A 3 21.54 -21.26 9.01
C SER A 3 22.99 -21.32 9.53
N SER A 4 23.21 -21.38 10.84
CA SER A 4 24.59 -21.38 11.38
C SER A 4 25.22 -22.78 11.38
N LEU A 5 26.39 -22.91 10.74
CA LEU A 5 27.30 -24.05 10.84
C LEU A 5 27.66 -24.33 12.30
N SER A 6 27.57 -25.58 12.74
CA SER A 6 27.93 -26.02 14.10
C SER A 6 28.64 -27.35 14.03
N CYS A 7 29.74 -27.51 14.77
CA CYS A 7 30.42 -28.80 14.81
C CYS A 7 29.59 -29.88 15.50
N ASP A 8 29.83 -31.13 15.12
CA ASP A 8 29.03 -32.27 15.61
C ASP A 8 29.21 -32.51 17.11
N VAL A 9 30.38 -32.18 17.66
CA VAL A 9 30.65 -32.27 19.10
C VAL A 9 29.79 -31.28 19.89
N CYS A 10 29.76 -30.00 19.48
CA CYS A 10 28.90 -29.00 20.11
C CYS A 10 27.41 -29.31 19.91
N ARG A 11 27.04 -29.86 18.74
CA ARG A 11 25.67 -30.26 18.42
C ARG A 11 25.17 -31.43 19.28
N ARG A 12 25.96 -32.50 19.40
CA ARG A 12 25.66 -33.66 20.26
C ARG A 12 25.52 -33.24 21.73
N ASN A 13 26.38 -32.34 22.18
CA ASN A 13 26.35 -31.82 23.54
C ASN A 13 25.33 -30.68 23.75
N LYS A 14 24.54 -30.33 22.72
CA LYS A 14 23.51 -29.26 22.74
C LYS A 14 24.03 -27.91 23.27
N VAL A 15 25.27 -27.57 22.94
CA VAL A 15 25.91 -26.31 23.34
C VAL A 15 26.20 -25.43 22.13
N LYS A 16 26.20 -24.11 22.33
CA LYS A 16 26.47 -23.14 21.26
C LYS A 16 27.87 -23.36 20.70
N CYS A 17 27.97 -23.61 19.39
CA CYS A 17 29.23 -23.67 18.67
C CYS A 17 29.66 -22.24 18.28
N VAL A 18 30.87 -21.85 18.68
CA VAL A 18 31.48 -20.55 18.31
C VAL A 18 32.69 -20.87 17.44
N ASN A 19 32.60 -20.53 16.15
CA ASN A 19 33.62 -20.82 15.14
C ASN A 19 33.75 -19.62 14.18
N GLU A 20 34.91 -19.50 13.54
CA GLU A 20 35.24 -18.44 12.57
C GLU A 20 35.14 -18.98 11.12
N GLY A 21 34.40 -20.07 10.91
CA GLY A 21 34.20 -20.70 9.59
C GLY A 21 35.09 -21.91 9.31
N HIS A 22 36.11 -22.19 10.13
CA HIS A 22 36.97 -23.37 10.04
C HIS A 22 37.11 -24.09 11.40
N PRO A 23 37.36 -25.40 11.42
CA PRO A 23 37.65 -26.14 12.66
C PRO A 23 39.11 -25.96 13.13
N PRO A 24 39.42 -26.22 14.41
CA PRO A 24 38.45 -26.53 15.48
C PRO A 24 37.71 -25.28 15.97
N CYS A 25 36.45 -25.44 16.40
CA CYS A 25 35.73 -24.36 17.06
C CYS A 25 36.38 -24.05 18.42
N ARG A 26 36.25 -22.82 18.94
CA ARG A 26 36.90 -22.37 20.19
C ARG A 26 36.67 -23.31 21.38
N LYS A 27 35.54 -24.01 21.40
CA LYS A 27 35.21 -24.95 22.47
C LYS A 27 35.91 -26.31 22.31
N CYS A 28 36.02 -26.82 21.09
CA CYS A 28 36.78 -28.04 20.81
C CYS A 28 38.28 -27.81 21.00
N GLU A 29 38.77 -26.62 20.63
CA GLU A 29 40.15 -26.18 20.87
C GLU A 29 40.49 -26.19 22.37
N LYS A 30 39.66 -25.55 23.20
CA LYS A 30 39.83 -25.57 24.67
C LYS A 30 39.72 -26.97 25.29
N ALA A 31 38.96 -27.88 24.67
CA ALA A 31 38.79 -29.24 25.14
C ALA A 31 39.87 -30.21 24.62
N GLY A 32 40.85 -29.72 23.84
CA GLY A 32 41.88 -30.55 23.21
C GLY A 32 41.33 -31.55 22.19
N ASN A 33 40.14 -31.30 21.65
CA ASN A 33 39.44 -32.24 20.78
C ASN A 33 39.69 -31.90 19.29
N LEU A 34 40.60 -32.67 18.67
CA LEU A 34 41.06 -32.47 17.29
C LEU A 34 40.04 -32.94 16.23
N GLU A 35 39.00 -33.70 16.61
CA GLU A 35 37.96 -34.20 15.70
C GLU A 35 36.80 -33.19 15.46
N CYS A 36 37.12 -31.90 15.43
CA CYS A 36 36.10 -30.90 15.18
C CYS A 36 35.80 -30.80 13.67
N VAL A 37 34.60 -31.17 13.24
CA VAL A 37 34.13 -30.99 11.86
C VAL A 37 32.90 -30.09 11.87
N LEU A 38 32.96 -28.95 11.15
CA LEU A 38 31.84 -28.03 11.01
C LEU A 38 30.89 -28.56 9.93
N SER A 39 29.69 -28.98 10.32
CA SER A 39 28.66 -29.47 9.40
C SER A 39 27.41 -28.57 9.46
N ARG A 40 26.56 -28.62 8.44
CA ARG A 40 25.21 -28.02 8.49
C ARG A 40 24.24 -28.99 9.19
N PRO A 41 23.10 -28.53 9.72
CA PRO A 41 22.10 -29.42 10.30
C PRO A 41 21.49 -30.31 9.22
N GLU A 42 21.66 -31.63 9.30
CA GLU A 42 20.93 -32.58 8.47
C GLU A 42 19.49 -32.75 9.01
N LYS A 43 18.49 -32.81 8.12
CA LYS A 43 17.10 -33.10 8.50
C LYS A 43 17.00 -34.54 9.00
N PRO A 44 16.26 -34.83 10.09
CA PRO A 44 16.05 -36.21 10.52
C PRO A 44 15.27 -36.98 9.44
N GLY A 45 15.86 -38.05 8.92
CA GLY A 45 15.20 -38.98 8.01
C GLY A 45 14.00 -39.66 8.64
N ALA A 46 12.99 -39.92 7.82
CA ALA A 46 11.72 -40.55 8.20
C ALA A 46 11.95 -41.87 8.95
N ARG A 47 11.35 -42.00 10.14
CA ARG A 47 11.24 -43.27 10.85
C ARG A 47 10.28 -44.18 10.09
N THR A 48 10.79 -45.33 9.65
CA THR A 48 10.01 -46.48 9.19
C THR A 48 9.08 -46.96 10.32
N PRO A 49 7.77 -47.19 10.07
CA PRO A 49 6.88 -47.73 11.10
C PRO A 49 7.19 -49.21 11.34
N LYS A 50 7.37 -49.56 12.61
CA LYS A 50 7.48 -50.95 13.09
C LYS A 50 6.14 -51.66 12.89
N ARG A 51 6.23 -52.88 12.31
CA ARG A 51 5.24 -53.96 12.33
C ARG A 51 4.55 -54.08 13.68
N VAL A 52 3.22 -53.97 13.70
CA VAL A 52 2.36 -54.56 14.72
C VAL A 52 1.78 -55.85 14.14
N ARG A 53 2.02 -56.96 14.85
CA ARG A 53 1.40 -58.27 14.61
C ARG A 53 -0.09 -58.18 14.93
N LEU A 54 -0.94 -58.59 13.99
CA LEU A 54 -2.28 -59.12 14.29
C LEU A 54 -2.39 -60.54 13.71
N ALA A 55 -3.04 -61.38 14.50
CA ALA A 55 -3.07 -62.82 14.42
C ALA A 55 -3.93 -63.35 13.27
N ALA A 56 -3.66 -64.62 12.95
CA ALA A 56 -4.30 -65.44 11.94
C ALA A 56 -5.82 -65.62 12.13
N GLY A 57 -6.54 -65.81 11.02
CA GLY A 57 -7.92 -66.27 11.04
C GLY A 57 -8.59 -66.35 9.66
N ALA A 58 -8.34 -67.47 8.97
CA ALA A 58 -9.22 -68.19 8.03
C ALA A 58 -9.69 -67.55 6.70
N SER A 59 -9.64 -68.42 5.68
CA SER A 59 -10.07 -68.27 4.29
C SER A 59 -11.59 -68.38 4.09
N ARG A 60 -12.11 -67.85 2.98
CA ARG A 60 -12.77 -68.61 1.89
C ARG A 60 -13.33 -67.71 0.79
N ASP A 61 -13.29 -68.27 -0.43
CA ASP A 61 -13.97 -67.86 -1.66
C ASP A 61 -15.49 -67.69 -1.49
N ASP A 62 -16.09 -66.79 -2.27
CA ASP A 62 -17.10 -67.14 -3.30
C ASP A 62 -17.82 -65.88 -3.83
N THR A 63 -18.01 -65.84 -5.14
CA THR A 63 -19.03 -65.06 -5.88
C THR A 63 -20.13 -66.05 -6.33
N PRO A 64 -21.21 -65.66 -7.02
CA PRO A 64 -22.08 -64.48 -6.96
C PRO A 64 -23.60 -64.86 -6.98
N GLY A 65 -24.52 -63.89 -6.85
CA GLY A 65 -25.86 -64.00 -7.49
C GLY A 65 -27.07 -63.50 -6.70
N GLY A 66 -28.06 -62.97 -7.44
CA GLY A 66 -29.45 -62.72 -7.01
C GLY A 66 -29.87 -61.25 -7.13
N ALA A 67 -30.28 -60.76 -8.30
CA ALA A 67 -31.64 -60.81 -8.88
C ALA A 67 -32.57 -59.69 -8.35
N VAL A 68 -32.86 -58.68 -9.19
CA VAL A 68 -34.09 -58.49 -10.00
C VAL A 68 -35.25 -57.86 -9.23
N LEU A 69 -35.69 -56.68 -9.70
CA LEU A 69 -37.06 -56.25 -10.01
C LEU A 69 -36.90 -54.78 -10.50
N GLY A 70 -37.13 -54.40 -11.77
CA GLY A 70 -38.37 -54.60 -12.53
C GLY A 70 -39.26 -53.37 -12.31
N ALA A 71 -38.98 -52.25 -12.99
CA ALA A 71 -39.77 -51.75 -14.14
C ALA A 71 -40.97 -50.87 -13.72
N ARG A 72 -41.01 -49.59 -14.14
CA ARG A 72 -41.63 -49.13 -15.41
C ARG A 72 -41.89 -47.61 -15.40
N GLU A 73 -41.76 -47.07 -16.60
CA GLU A 73 -42.01 -45.71 -17.07
C GLU A 73 -43.45 -45.20 -16.81
N THR A 74 -43.64 -43.89 -16.79
CA THR A 74 -44.50 -43.16 -17.75
C THR A 74 -44.44 -41.63 -17.55
N VAL A 75 -44.40 -40.93 -18.68
CA VAL A 75 -44.52 -39.48 -18.94
C VAL A 75 -45.94 -39.27 -19.57
N PRO A 76 -46.46 -38.07 -19.90
CA PRO A 76 -46.52 -36.72 -19.30
C PRO A 76 -48.00 -36.27 -19.04
N ASN A 77 -48.26 -35.07 -18.49
CA ASN A 77 -49.12 -34.11 -19.19
C ASN A 77 -49.14 -32.67 -18.66
N SER A 78 -49.59 -31.82 -19.57
CA SER A 78 -49.64 -30.36 -19.66
C SER A 78 -50.83 -29.66 -18.98
N SER A 79 -50.72 -28.34 -18.81
CA SER A 79 -51.75 -27.26 -18.81
C SER A 79 -51.35 -26.16 -17.81
N GLY A 80 -51.54 -24.86 -18.00
CA GLY A 80 -52.15 -24.06 -19.06
C GLY A 80 -51.81 -22.57 -18.83
N SER A 81 -51.88 -21.78 -19.89
CA SER A 81 -51.62 -20.34 -19.93
C SER A 81 -52.90 -19.55 -19.67
N VAL A 82 -52.81 -18.40 -18.98
CA VAL A 82 -53.84 -17.33 -19.04
C VAL A 82 -53.16 -15.98 -19.25
N VAL A 83 -53.65 -15.32 -20.28
CA VAL A 83 -53.28 -14.01 -20.85
C VAL A 83 -54.12 -12.90 -20.20
N THR A 84 -53.65 -11.65 -20.33
CA THR A 84 -54.35 -10.33 -20.40
C THR A 84 -53.84 -9.35 -19.33
N ALA A 85 -53.72 -8.04 -19.54
CA ALA A 85 -53.64 -7.17 -20.72
C ALA A 85 -53.16 -5.80 -20.22
N SER A 86 -52.46 -5.07 -21.08
CA SER A 86 -52.12 -3.65 -20.94
C SER A 86 -53.36 -2.74 -21.06
N ILE A 87 -53.33 -1.54 -20.45
CA ILE A 87 -53.93 -0.29 -20.98
C ILE A 87 -53.35 0.93 -20.25
N SER A 88 -53.19 1.98 -21.04
CA SER A 88 -52.55 3.29 -20.88
C SER A 88 -53.48 4.40 -20.37
N SER A 89 -52.91 5.55 -19.97
CA SER A 89 -53.35 6.95 -20.26
C SER A 89 -52.63 7.94 -19.31
N SER A 90 -51.67 8.76 -19.78
CA SER A 90 -51.79 10.05 -20.46
C SER A 90 -52.07 11.27 -19.56
N SER A 91 -51.13 12.21 -19.51
CA SER A 91 -51.47 13.64 -19.63
C SER A 91 -50.32 14.43 -20.26
N GLN A 92 -50.59 14.94 -21.46
CA GLN A 92 -49.76 15.93 -22.15
C GLN A 92 -50.17 17.34 -21.68
N ARG A 93 -49.19 18.22 -21.50
CA ARG A 93 -49.37 19.66 -21.70
C ARG A 93 -48.27 20.19 -22.61
N ASN A 94 -48.68 20.58 -23.82
CA ASN A 94 -47.89 21.31 -24.81
C ASN A 94 -47.78 22.78 -24.41
N VAL A 95 -46.56 23.32 -24.43
CA VAL A 95 -46.30 24.73 -24.76
C VAL A 95 -45.13 24.75 -25.74
N ARG A 96 -45.40 25.18 -26.98
CA ARG A 96 -44.38 25.45 -28.00
C ARG A 96 -43.85 26.86 -27.81
N GLY A 97 -42.52 27.01 -27.77
CA GLY A 97 -41.79 28.27 -27.92
C GLY A 97 -40.40 27.97 -28.48
N HIS A 98 -40.07 28.57 -29.62
CA HIS A 98 -38.90 28.29 -30.43
C HIS A 98 -37.56 28.73 -29.81
N GLY A 99 -36.55 27.85 -29.94
CA GLY A 99 -35.23 28.22 -30.42
C GLY A 99 -34.17 28.66 -29.40
N HIS A 100 -33.33 27.71 -28.98
CA HIS A 100 -31.85 27.79 -28.92
C HIS A 100 -31.34 26.45 -28.38
N ALA A 101 -30.34 25.84 -29.03
CA ALA A 101 -29.75 24.57 -28.60
C ALA A 101 -28.76 24.81 -27.42
N PRO A 102 -28.92 24.15 -26.26
CA PRO A 102 -27.90 24.13 -25.22
C PRO A 102 -27.21 22.76 -25.12
N GLY A 103 -25.93 22.79 -24.76
CA GLY A 103 -24.99 21.68 -24.77
C GLY A 103 -25.38 20.49 -23.89
N GLN A 104 -24.93 19.31 -24.33
CA GLN A 104 -25.03 18.06 -23.59
C GLN A 104 -24.08 18.08 -22.38
N SER A 105 -24.65 18.07 -21.18
CA SER A 105 -23.99 17.55 -19.98
C SER A 105 -23.93 16.03 -20.09
N HIS A 106 -22.74 15.46 -20.27
CA HIS A 106 -22.54 14.01 -20.24
C HIS A 106 -22.58 13.49 -18.79
N GLU A 107 -23.72 12.95 -18.36
CA GLU A 107 -23.75 12.05 -17.20
C GLU A 107 -23.02 10.75 -17.55
N ALA A 108 -22.14 10.27 -16.67
CA ALA A 108 -21.43 9.02 -16.85
C ALA A 108 -22.44 7.84 -16.86
N PRO A 109 -22.31 6.87 -17.78
CA PRO A 109 -23.24 5.73 -17.85
C PRO A 109 -23.19 4.91 -16.56
N SER A 110 -24.37 4.54 -16.03
CA SER A 110 -24.47 3.68 -14.84
C SER A 110 -23.83 2.30 -15.06
N LEU A 111 -23.38 1.65 -13.97
CA LEU A 111 -22.71 0.35 -14.02
C LEU A 111 -23.53 -0.73 -14.75
N GLY A 112 -24.84 -0.76 -14.49
CA GLY A 112 -25.77 -1.71 -15.13
C GLY A 112 -25.88 -1.50 -16.64
N ASN A 113 -25.74 -0.26 -17.13
CA ASN A 113 -25.73 0.03 -18.56
C ASN A 113 -24.47 -0.52 -19.24
N ILE A 114 -23.32 -0.54 -18.54
CA ILE A 114 -22.05 -1.05 -19.07
C ILE A 114 -22.07 -2.58 -19.13
N THR A 115 -22.60 -3.26 -18.11
CA THR A 115 -22.74 -4.73 -18.12
C THR A 115 -23.64 -5.19 -19.28
N ALA A 116 -24.79 -4.54 -19.47
CA ALA A 116 -25.69 -4.82 -20.59
C ALA A 116 -25.01 -4.56 -21.94
N HIS A 117 -24.25 -3.46 -22.04
CA HIS A 117 -23.45 -3.13 -23.22
C HIS A 117 -22.43 -4.23 -23.56
N LEU A 118 -21.62 -4.68 -22.58
CA LEU A 118 -20.62 -5.73 -22.79
C LEU A 118 -21.26 -7.06 -23.26
N ALA A 119 -22.45 -7.39 -22.75
CA ALA A 119 -23.20 -8.57 -23.18
C ALA A 119 -23.76 -8.45 -24.62
N ALA A 120 -23.96 -7.23 -25.10
CA ALA A 120 -24.49 -6.95 -26.44
C ALA A 120 -23.40 -6.83 -27.53
N ILE A 121 -22.11 -6.84 -27.16
CA ILE A 121 -21.02 -6.74 -28.12
C ILE A 121 -21.02 -7.98 -29.04
N PRO A 122 -21.05 -7.82 -30.38
CA PRO A 122 -20.99 -8.93 -31.31
C PRO A 122 -19.73 -9.78 -31.16
N ASN A 123 -19.86 -11.11 -31.28
CA ASN A 123 -18.74 -12.06 -31.21
C ASN A 123 -17.61 -11.75 -32.22
N SER A 124 -17.93 -11.17 -33.38
CA SER A 124 -16.94 -10.73 -34.36
C SER A 124 -16.01 -9.64 -33.81
N ILE A 125 -16.56 -8.69 -33.05
CA ILE A 125 -15.78 -7.64 -32.39
C ILE A 125 -14.95 -8.26 -31.26
N ILE A 126 -15.52 -9.16 -30.46
CA ILE A 126 -14.79 -9.86 -29.38
C ILE A 126 -13.58 -10.60 -29.94
N LEU A 127 -13.77 -11.42 -30.98
CA LEU A 127 -12.66 -12.17 -31.59
C LEU A 127 -11.60 -11.24 -32.20
N LYS A 128 -12.02 -10.13 -32.82
CA LYS A 128 -11.12 -9.10 -33.34
C LYS A 128 -10.32 -8.42 -32.21
N THR A 129 -10.96 -8.09 -31.10
CA THR A 129 -10.32 -7.58 -29.88
C THR A 129 -9.28 -8.56 -29.34
N LEU A 130 -9.61 -9.85 -29.23
CA LEU A 130 -8.66 -10.87 -28.77
C LEU A 130 -7.46 -10.99 -29.71
N ASN A 131 -7.70 -11.00 -31.03
CA ASN A 131 -6.62 -11.06 -32.02
C ASN A 131 -5.71 -9.84 -31.96
N ILE A 132 -6.28 -8.62 -31.94
CA ILE A 132 -5.52 -7.38 -31.79
C ILE A 132 -4.71 -7.42 -30.50
N PHE A 133 -5.31 -7.88 -29.40
CA PHE A 133 -4.63 -7.97 -28.11
C PHE A 133 -3.41 -8.90 -28.19
N SER A 134 -3.58 -10.12 -28.72
CA SER A 134 -2.49 -11.10 -28.86
C SER A 134 -1.36 -10.61 -29.77
N CYS A 135 -1.66 -9.86 -30.83
CA CYS A 135 -0.65 -9.30 -31.74
C CYS A 135 0.04 -8.07 -31.15
N LYS A 136 -0.72 -7.11 -30.59
CA LYS A 136 -0.20 -5.81 -30.15
C LYS A 136 0.37 -5.81 -28.72
N TYR A 137 0.10 -6.85 -27.93
CA TYR A 137 0.64 -7.04 -26.59
C TYR A 137 1.27 -8.44 -26.45
N PRO A 138 2.32 -8.75 -27.23
CA PRO A 138 2.93 -10.08 -27.24
C PRO A 138 3.48 -10.50 -25.86
N GLU A 139 3.88 -9.56 -25.00
CA GLU A 139 4.31 -9.78 -23.62
C GLU A 139 3.18 -10.30 -22.71
N LEU A 140 1.93 -10.08 -23.10
CA LEU A 140 0.71 -10.48 -22.40
C LEU A 140 -0.17 -11.39 -23.27
N ALA A 141 0.39 -12.15 -24.21
CA ALA A 141 -0.35 -13.06 -25.09
C ALA A 141 -0.98 -14.26 -24.34
N VAL A 142 -1.94 -13.99 -23.44
CA VAL A 142 -2.58 -14.92 -22.47
C VAL A 142 -4.03 -15.25 -22.82
N LEU A 143 -4.67 -14.44 -23.67
CA LEU A 143 -6.07 -14.63 -24.04
C LEU A 143 -6.17 -15.69 -25.15
N HIS A 144 -6.80 -16.82 -24.82
CA HIS A 144 -7.05 -17.89 -25.79
C HIS A 144 -8.49 -17.80 -26.31
N PRO A 145 -8.74 -17.61 -27.62
CA PRO A 145 -10.08 -17.36 -28.17
C PRO A 145 -11.14 -18.41 -27.78
N THR A 146 -10.84 -19.69 -27.92
CA THR A 146 -11.78 -20.79 -27.61
C THR A 146 -12.17 -20.81 -26.13
N VAL A 147 -11.19 -20.73 -25.23
CA VAL A 147 -11.41 -20.72 -23.77
C VAL A 147 -12.15 -19.46 -23.36
N PHE A 148 -11.76 -18.30 -23.88
CA PHE A 148 -12.41 -17.02 -23.60
C PHE A 148 -13.89 -17.03 -23.97
N MET A 149 -14.22 -17.44 -25.20
CA MET A 149 -15.62 -17.48 -25.68
C MET A 149 -16.47 -18.46 -24.88
N ARG A 150 -15.90 -19.61 -24.50
CA ARG A 150 -16.55 -20.58 -23.60
C ARG A 150 -16.85 -19.98 -22.24
N ASP A 151 -15.85 -19.34 -21.62
CA ASP A 151 -15.93 -18.81 -20.27
C ASP A 151 -16.81 -17.54 -20.18
N LEU A 152 -17.04 -16.86 -21.33
CA LEU A 152 -17.93 -15.71 -21.44
C LEU A 152 -19.42 -16.10 -21.38
N VAL A 153 -19.76 -17.32 -21.77
CA VAL A 153 -21.13 -17.85 -21.73
C VAL A 153 -21.39 -18.80 -20.56
N ASP A 154 -20.34 -19.28 -19.87
CA ASP A 154 -20.48 -20.11 -18.66
C ASP A 154 -20.94 -19.24 -17.46
N PRO A 155 -22.11 -19.52 -16.85
CA PRO A 155 -22.63 -18.76 -15.72
C PRO A 155 -21.68 -18.66 -14.51
N ARG A 156 -20.73 -19.60 -14.38
CA ARG A 156 -19.76 -19.64 -13.26
C ARG A 156 -18.58 -18.68 -13.44
N SER A 157 -18.30 -18.24 -14.67
CA SER A 157 -17.16 -17.36 -15.00
C SER A 157 -17.58 -16.12 -15.82
N GLN A 158 -18.85 -16.02 -16.21
CA GLN A 158 -19.35 -14.98 -17.11
C GLN A 158 -19.02 -13.57 -16.60
N LYS A 159 -19.19 -13.30 -15.30
CA LYS A 159 -18.92 -11.99 -14.71
C LYS A 159 -17.44 -11.61 -14.84
N GLU A 160 -16.55 -12.52 -14.47
CA GLU A 160 -15.11 -12.31 -14.56
C GLU A 160 -14.65 -12.16 -16.01
N SER A 161 -15.21 -12.97 -16.92
CA SER A 161 -14.93 -12.90 -18.36
C SER A 161 -15.43 -11.62 -19.01
N GLN A 162 -16.58 -11.07 -18.58
CA GLN A 162 -17.07 -9.76 -19.03
C GLN A 162 -16.15 -8.62 -18.59
N VAL A 163 -15.64 -8.69 -17.36
CA VAL A 163 -14.67 -7.72 -16.85
C VAL A 163 -13.32 -7.85 -17.56
N LEU A 164 -12.91 -9.08 -17.87
CA LEU A 164 -11.73 -9.33 -18.69
C LEU A 164 -11.89 -8.78 -20.12
N LEU A 165 -13.09 -8.92 -20.72
CA LEU A 165 -13.43 -8.30 -22.01
C LEU A 165 -13.33 -6.77 -21.93
N ALA A 166 -13.87 -6.16 -20.87
CA ALA A 166 -13.81 -4.73 -20.67
C ALA A 166 -12.35 -4.24 -20.65
N VAL A 167 -11.47 -4.87 -19.86
CA VAL A 167 -10.07 -4.41 -19.81
C VAL A 167 -9.31 -4.68 -21.11
N ALA A 168 -9.62 -5.77 -21.84
CA ALA A 168 -9.07 -6.01 -23.17
C ALA A 168 -9.50 -4.91 -24.17
N LEU A 169 -10.77 -4.49 -24.12
CA LEU A 169 -11.27 -3.35 -24.90
C LEU A 169 -10.61 -2.04 -24.47
N ALA A 170 -10.36 -1.83 -23.18
CA ALA A 170 -9.72 -0.61 -22.68
C ALA A 170 -8.34 -0.36 -23.31
N VAL A 171 -7.61 -1.43 -23.67
CA VAL A 171 -6.27 -1.32 -24.29
C VAL A 171 -6.29 -1.49 -25.82
N THR A 172 -7.34 -2.08 -26.41
CA THR A 172 -7.41 -2.33 -27.86
C THR A 172 -8.40 -1.46 -28.63
N ARG A 173 -9.21 -0.64 -27.93
CA ARG A 173 -10.27 0.18 -28.54
C ARG A 173 -9.75 1.05 -29.67
N ASP A 174 -8.62 1.72 -29.48
CA ASP A 174 -8.10 2.69 -30.44
C ASP A 174 -7.66 2.04 -31.77
N GLN A 175 -7.45 0.73 -31.79
CA GLN A 175 -7.11 -0.08 -32.96
C GLN A 175 -8.36 -0.66 -33.67
N LEU A 176 -9.57 -0.43 -33.16
CA LEU A 176 -10.84 -0.94 -33.71
C LEU A 176 -11.59 0.08 -34.60
N ARG A 177 -10.95 1.19 -35.00
CA ARG A 177 -11.57 2.43 -35.52
C ARG A 177 -12.36 2.37 -36.86
N ASP A 178 -12.62 1.19 -37.44
CA ASP A 178 -13.45 1.07 -38.64
C ASP A 178 -14.89 0.64 -38.29
N HIS A 179 -15.90 1.46 -38.62
CA HIS A 179 -17.36 1.25 -38.47
C HIS A 179 -17.90 0.89 -37.05
N GLU A 180 -17.05 0.49 -36.11
CA GLU A 180 -17.35 -0.03 -34.77
C GLU A 180 -17.39 1.07 -33.69
N ASP A 181 -16.95 2.30 -34.01
CA ASP A 181 -16.93 3.47 -33.12
C ASP A 181 -18.32 3.88 -32.58
N ARG A 182 -19.39 3.48 -33.27
CA ARG A 182 -20.78 3.73 -32.83
C ARG A 182 -21.26 2.75 -31.77
N ILE A 183 -20.56 1.63 -31.59
CA ILE A 183 -20.95 0.54 -30.68
C ILE A 183 -20.13 0.63 -29.40
N LEU A 184 -18.81 0.89 -29.49
CA LEU A 184 -17.91 0.77 -28.35
C LEU A 184 -17.84 2.03 -27.47
N LEU A 185 -17.80 1.82 -26.15
CA LEU A 185 -17.57 2.88 -25.16
C LEU A 185 -16.11 3.34 -25.16
N THR A 186 -15.84 4.42 -24.42
CA THR A 186 -14.47 4.93 -24.26
C THR A 186 -13.61 3.99 -23.43
N ARG A 187 -12.30 4.04 -23.66
CA ARG A 187 -11.31 3.24 -22.91
C ARG A 187 -11.39 3.45 -21.41
N ASP A 188 -11.61 4.70 -20.98
CA ASP A 188 -11.66 5.07 -19.57
C ASP A 188 -12.91 4.50 -18.89
N VAL A 189 -14.02 4.38 -19.61
CA VAL A 189 -15.26 3.76 -19.11
C VAL A 189 -15.04 2.27 -18.88
N TYR A 190 -14.42 1.55 -19.83
CA TYR A 190 -14.11 0.13 -19.64
C TYR A 190 -13.09 -0.11 -18.53
N ALA A 191 -12.04 0.70 -18.43
CA ALA A 191 -11.04 0.59 -17.36
C ALA A 191 -11.66 0.86 -15.98
N SER A 192 -12.55 1.85 -15.88
CA SER A 192 -13.26 2.17 -14.64
C SER A 192 -14.20 1.04 -14.23
N TYR A 193 -14.98 0.51 -15.17
CA TYR A 193 -15.84 -0.66 -14.97
C TYR A 193 -15.07 -1.86 -14.42
N ALA A 194 -13.91 -2.16 -15.01
CA ALA A 194 -13.08 -3.27 -14.57
C ALA A 194 -12.53 -3.04 -13.14
N LYS A 195 -12.07 -1.84 -12.82
CA LYS A 195 -11.56 -1.49 -11.49
C LYS A 195 -12.61 -1.63 -10.38
N GLU A 196 -13.84 -1.23 -10.66
CA GLU A 196 -14.94 -1.32 -9.70
C GLU A 196 -15.24 -2.79 -9.33
N HIS A 197 -15.34 -3.67 -10.33
CA HIS A 197 -15.62 -5.09 -10.11
C HIS A 197 -14.41 -5.90 -9.62
N LEU A 198 -13.19 -5.48 -9.90
CA LEU A 198 -11.99 -6.15 -9.39
C LEU A 198 -11.96 -6.20 -7.86
N SER A 199 -12.48 -5.17 -7.19
CA SER A 199 -12.58 -5.14 -5.72
C SER A 199 -13.43 -6.29 -5.16
N GLU A 200 -14.49 -6.69 -5.88
CA GLU A 200 -15.32 -7.84 -5.55
C GLU A 200 -14.55 -9.15 -5.79
N PHE A 201 -13.94 -9.30 -6.97
CA PHE A 201 -13.35 -10.57 -7.40
C PHE A 201 -12.06 -10.97 -6.67
N ILE A 202 -11.26 -9.99 -6.23
CA ILE A 202 -9.98 -10.27 -5.54
C ILE A 202 -10.19 -11.02 -4.20
N LEU A 203 -11.38 -10.87 -3.60
CA LEU A 203 -11.74 -11.52 -2.33
C LEU A 203 -12.46 -12.87 -2.52
N GLN A 204 -12.74 -13.26 -3.76
CA GLN A 204 -13.43 -14.51 -4.10
C GLN A 204 -12.44 -15.67 -4.33
N PRO A 205 -12.92 -16.93 -4.46
CA PRO A 205 -12.08 -18.04 -4.85
C PRO A 205 -11.28 -17.70 -6.12
N PRO A 206 -9.99 -18.07 -6.17
CA PRO A 206 -9.10 -17.53 -7.18
C PRO A 206 -9.45 -18.07 -8.57
N LYS A 207 -9.42 -17.19 -9.57
CA LYS A 207 -9.79 -17.49 -10.97
C LYS A 207 -8.78 -16.89 -11.94
N VAL A 208 -8.50 -17.59 -13.03
CA VAL A 208 -7.49 -17.18 -14.03
C VAL A 208 -7.89 -15.89 -14.75
N GLN A 209 -9.19 -15.71 -15.02
CA GLN A 209 -9.74 -14.52 -15.65
C GLN A 209 -9.47 -13.26 -14.82
N VAL A 210 -9.51 -13.38 -13.48
CA VAL A 210 -9.17 -12.29 -12.55
C VAL A 210 -7.69 -11.96 -12.63
N VAL A 211 -6.81 -12.96 -12.67
CA VAL A 211 -5.36 -12.76 -12.86
C VAL A 211 -5.09 -12.06 -14.19
N GLN A 212 -5.67 -12.53 -15.29
CA GLN A 212 -5.51 -11.92 -16.61
C GLN A 212 -6.03 -10.47 -16.63
N THR A 213 -7.16 -10.20 -15.97
CA THR A 213 -7.70 -8.85 -15.84
C THR A 213 -6.72 -7.93 -15.12
N LEU A 214 -6.16 -8.41 -14.00
CA LEU A 214 -5.17 -7.68 -13.20
C LEU A 214 -3.88 -7.41 -13.98
N LEU A 215 -3.43 -8.32 -14.84
CA LEU A 215 -2.25 -8.11 -15.69
C LEU A 215 -2.51 -7.03 -16.78
N ILE A 216 -3.70 -7.04 -17.41
CA ILE A 216 -4.03 -6.06 -18.45
C ILE A 216 -4.26 -4.68 -17.82
N ILE A 217 -4.95 -4.59 -16.67
CA ILE A 217 -5.14 -3.31 -15.98
C ILE A 217 -3.81 -2.78 -15.44
N THR A 218 -2.87 -3.64 -15.05
CA THR A 218 -1.50 -3.24 -14.69
C THR A 218 -0.85 -2.44 -15.83
N LEU A 219 -0.93 -2.96 -17.06
CA LEU A 219 -0.41 -2.27 -18.24
C LEU A 219 -1.14 -0.94 -18.49
N HIS A 220 -2.46 -0.91 -18.31
CA HIS A 220 -3.26 0.31 -18.44
C HIS A 220 -2.86 1.40 -17.44
N GLU A 221 -2.76 1.07 -16.15
CA GLU A 221 -2.41 2.02 -15.09
C GLU A 221 -0.97 2.52 -15.25
N TRP A 222 -0.04 1.65 -15.67
CA TRP A 222 1.33 2.07 -15.96
C TRP A 222 1.38 3.08 -17.11
N GLY A 223 0.73 2.79 -18.25
CA GLY A 223 0.64 3.74 -19.36
C GLY A 223 -0.12 5.03 -19.00
N SER A 224 -0.99 4.99 -17.98
CA SER A 224 -1.73 6.14 -17.45
C SER A 224 -0.96 6.96 -16.42
N ARG A 225 0.30 6.61 -16.11
CA ARG A 225 1.18 7.22 -15.08
C ARG A 225 0.76 6.94 -13.63
N ASP A 226 -0.06 5.93 -13.37
CA ASP A 226 -0.38 5.44 -12.02
C ASP A 226 0.42 4.18 -11.70
N PHE A 227 1.73 4.36 -11.56
CA PHE A 227 2.66 3.25 -11.38
C PHE A 227 2.43 2.49 -10.07
N HIS A 228 2.01 3.17 -9.00
CA HIS A 228 1.75 2.52 -7.72
C HIS A 228 0.59 1.52 -7.82
N ARG A 229 -0.50 1.90 -8.49
CA ARG A 229 -1.61 0.97 -8.77
C ARG A 229 -1.18 -0.17 -9.68
N ALA A 230 -0.39 0.11 -10.71
CA ALA A 230 0.15 -0.94 -11.58
C ALA A 230 0.96 -1.99 -10.80
N TRP A 231 1.86 -1.54 -9.92
CA TRP A 231 2.65 -2.44 -9.06
C TRP A 231 1.77 -3.28 -8.12
N ILE A 232 0.76 -2.67 -7.49
CA ILE A 232 -0.20 -3.37 -6.64
C ILE A 232 -0.96 -4.43 -7.43
N TYR A 233 -1.56 -4.08 -8.58
CA TYR A 233 -2.34 -5.02 -9.36
C TYR A 233 -1.50 -6.20 -9.87
N CYS A 234 -0.26 -5.94 -10.31
CA CYS A 234 0.69 -6.99 -10.66
C CYS A 234 0.96 -7.92 -9.48
N GLY A 235 1.21 -7.37 -8.30
CA GLY A 235 1.43 -8.14 -7.07
C GLY A 235 0.24 -9.01 -6.69
N ILE A 236 -0.98 -8.47 -6.77
CA ILE A 236 -2.22 -9.22 -6.51
C ILE A 236 -2.38 -10.37 -7.54
N ALA A 237 -2.14 -10.09 -8.83
CA ALA A 237 -2.19 -11.10 -9.89
C ALA A 237 -1.25 -12.27 -9.58
N ILE A 238 0.00 -11.98 -9.21
CA ILE A 238 1.01 -12.98 -8.84
C ILE A 238 0.55 -13.81 -7.65
N ARG A 239 -0.03 -13.19 -6.60
CA ARG A 239 -0.51 -13.91 -5.41
C ARG A 239 -1.70 -14.83 -5.71
N ILE A 240 -2.68 -14.35 -6.47
CA ILE A 240 -3.82 -15.16 -6.90
C ILE A 240 -3.32 -16.33 -7.77
N MET A 241 -2.38 -16.08 -8.68
CA MET A 241 -1.80 -17.13 -9.53
C MET A 241 -0.99 -18.16 -8.73
N GLN A 242 -0.23 -17.72 -7.72
CA GLN A 242 0.46 -18.62 -6.77
C GLN A 242 -0.54 -19.48 -6.00
N ALA A 243 -1.68 -18.93 -5.57
CA ALA A 243 -2.73 -19.67 -4.88
C ALA A 243 -3.39 -20.71 -5.81
N LEU A 244 -3.74 -20.33 -7.04
CA LEU A 244 -4.27 -21.25 -8.07
C LEU A 244 -3.35 -22.45 -8.30
N HIS A 245 -2.06 -22.18 -8.47
CA HIS A 245 -1.07 -23.22 -8.69
C HIS A 245 -0.87 -24.09 -7.46
N SER A 246 -0.77 -23.48 -6.27
CA SER A 246 -0.66 -24.22 -5.00
C SER A 246 -1.82 -25.18 -4.79
N ALA A 247 -3.06 -24.78 -5.11
CA ALA A 247 -4.23 -25.66 -4.98
C ALA A 247 -4.13 -26.92 -5.85
N ARG A 248 -3.37 -26.88 -6.95
CA ARG A 248 -3.21 -28.00 -7.90
C ARG A 248 -2.04 -28.91 -7.57
N VAL A 249 -0.95 -28.34 -7.06
CA VAL A 249 0.28 -29.08 -6.76
C VAL A 249 0.41 -29.50 -5.28
N ALA A 250 -0.55 -29.10 -4.44
CA ALA A 250 -0.55 -29.46 -3.02
C ALA A 250 -0.72 -30.98 -2.82
N PRO A 251 0.13 -31.62 -1.98
CA PRO A 251 0.06 -33.06 -1.73
C PRO A 251 -1.17 -33.49 -0.90
N TYR A 252 -1.85 -32.54 -0.24
CA TYR A 252 -3.07 -32.74 0.51
C TYR A 252 -4.09 -31.68 0.08
N PRO A 253 -4.88 -31.93 -0.98
CA PRO A 253 -5.90 -31.00 -1.40
C PRO A 253 -6.92 -30.82 -0.27
N LEU A 254 -7.18 -29.58 0.13
CA LEU A 254 -8.40 -29.25 0.86
C LEU A 254 -9.57 -29.60 -0.05
N ASP A 255 -10.66 -30.17 0.47
CA ASP A 255 -11.85 -30.59 -0.27
C ASP A 255 -12.54 -29.39 -0.98
N ILE A 256 -11.92 -28.91 -2.05
CA ILE A 256 -12.46 -27.93 -2.98
C ILE A 256 -12.80 -28.72 -4.24
N PRO A 257 -14.05 -28.70 -4.72
CA PRO A 257 -14.42 -29.38 -5.96
C PRO A 257 -13.52 -28.91 -7.11
N SER A 258 -12.59 -29.76 -7.53
CA SER A 258 -11.70 -29.48 -8.67
C SER A 258 -12.52 -29.55 -9.96
N PRO A 259 -12.56 -28.51 -10.80
CA PRO A 259 -13.13 -28.62 -12.13
C PRO A 259 -12.31 -29.63 -12.94
N ALA A 260 -13.01 -30.61 -13.52
CA ALA A 260 -12.57 -31.69 -14.40
C ALA A 260 -11.04 -31.81 -14.70
N PRO A 261 -10.40 -32.94 -14.36
CA PRO A 261 -9.06 -33.23 -14.85
C PRO A 261 -9.14 -33.47 -16.38
N ASN A 262 -8.24 -32.85 -17.15
CA ASN A 262 -7.99 -33.05 -18.59
C ASN A 262 -8.63 -32.06 -19.59
N ASP A 263 -8.59 -30.75 -19.35
CA ASP A 263 -8.63 -29.78 -20.46
C ASP A 263 -7.22 -29.22 -20.74
N PRO A 264 -6.51 -29.74 -21.77
CA PRO A 264 -5.17 -29.26 -22.15
C PRO A 264 -5.11 -27.77 -22.45
N LEU A 265 -6.21 -27.17 -22.95
CA LEU A 265 -6.27 -25.74 -23.28
C LEU A 265 -6.35 -24.88 -22.03
N THR A 266 -7.14 -25.28 -21.03
CA THR A 266 -7.20 -24.56 -19.75
C THR A 266 -5.84 -24.59 -19.03
N LEU A 267 -5.13 -25.73 -19.06
CA LEU A 267 -3.77 -25.81 -18.52
C LEU A 267 -2.78 -24.93 -19.30
N ALA A 268 -2.93 -24.85 -20.62
CA ALA A 268 -2.12 -23.99 -21.47
C ALA A 268 -2.33 -22.49 -21.15
N VAL A 269 -3.59 -22.07 -20.98
CA VAL A 269 -3.97 -20.70 -20.56
C VAL A 269 -3.33 -20.35 -19.23
N GLU A 270 -3.39 -21.25 -18.26
CA GLU A 270 -2.78 -21.02 -16.95
C GLU A 270 -1.27 -20.93 -16.98
N SER A 271 -0.60 -21.87 -17.65
CA SER A 271 0.85 -21.85 -17.79
C SER A 271 1.31 -20.54 -18.44
N ARG A 272 0.65 -20.14 -19.54
CA ARG A 272 0.91 -18.88 -20.24
C ARG A 272 0.65 -17.66 -19.34
N THR A 273 -0.44 -17.67 -18.57
CA THR A 273 -0.78 -16.60 -17.62
C THR A 273 0.25 -16.48 -16.50
N TYR A 274 0.79 -17.60 -16.00
CA TYR A 274 1.86 -17.59 -15.00
C TYR A 274 3.14 -16.94 -15.55
N TRP A 275 3.54 -17.30 -16.76
CA TRP A 275 4.70 -16.69 -17.42
C TRP A 275 4.46 -15.22 -17.77
N ALA A 276 3.23 -14.82 -18.05
CA ALA A 276 2.88 -13.40 -18.18
C ALA A 276 2.99 -12.65 -16.84
N CYS A 277 2.61 -13.27 -15.71
CA CYS A 277 2.89 -12.71 -14.38
C CYS A 277 4.40 -12.49 -14.18
N PHE A 278 5.23 -13.43 -14.63
CA PHE A 278 6.70 -13.29 -14.57
C PHE A 278 7.20 -12.13 -15.44
N ILE A 279 6.74 -12.02 -16.69
CA ILE A 279 7.12 -10.93 -17.59
C ILE A 279 6.68 -9.58 -17.02
N MET A 280 5.45 -9.48 -16.49
CA MET A 280 4.94 -8.26 -15.88
C MET A 280 5.68 -7.89 -14.59
N ASP A 281 6.09 -8.86 -13.76
CA ASP A 281 6.95 -8.61 -12.60
C ASP A 281 8.31 -8.05 -13.04
N CYS A 282 8.91 -8.64 -14.09
CA CYS A 282 10.16 -8.15 -14.67
C CYS A 282 10.02 -6.75 -15.28
N THR A 283 8.87 -6.46 -15.90
CA THR A 283 8.64 -5.19 -16.60
C THR A 283 8.31 -4.08 -15.60
N VAL A 284 7.31 -4.27 -14.76
CA VAL A 284 6.86 -3.24 -13.81
C VAL A 284 7.93 -2.94 -12.77
N ASN A 285 8.66 -3.94 -12.26
CA ASN A 285 9.71 -3.67 -11.27
C ASN A 285 11.03 -3.21 -11.89
N ALA A 286 11.25 -3.36 -13.20
CA ALA A 286 12.40 -2.78 -13.88
C ALA A 286 12.34 -1.24 -13.78
N GLY A 287 13.29 -0.66 -13.05
CA GLY A 287 13.29 0.79 -12.77
C GLY A 287 12.77 1.19 -11.39
N THR A 288 12.76 0.25 -10.44
CA THR A 288 12.49 0.50 -9.02
C THR A 288 13.55 -0.12 -8.12
N TYR A 289 13.63 0.34 -6.87
CA TYR A 289 14.37 -0.32 -5.80
C TYR A 289 13.59 -1.50 -5.19
N ASN A 290 12.40 -1.82 -5.72
CA ASN A 290 11.56 -2.87 -5.14
C ASN A 290 12.11 -4.26 -5.53
N PRO A 291 12.14 -5.21 -4.59
CA PRO A 291 12.50 -6.57 -4.92
C PRO A 291 11.44 -7.22 -5.82
N ARG A 292 11.88 -8.01 -6.81
CA ARG A 292 11.00 -8.83 -7.65
C ARG A 292 10.17 -9.79 -6.81
N MET A 293 8.88 -9.91 -7.11
CA MET A 293 7.97 -10.81 -6.39
C MET A 293 8.05 -12.25 -6.93
N LEU A 294 8.45 -12.41 -8.19
CA LEU A 294 8.50 -13.70 -8.89
C LEU A 294 9.81 -13.86 -9.68
N PRO A 295 10.99 -13.87 -9.03
CA PRO A 295 12.24 -14.12 -9.73
C PRO A 295 12.31 -15.56 -10.29
N ARG A 296 13.20 -15.80 -11.27
CA ARG A 296 13.32 -17.11 -11.93
C ARG A 296 13.69 -18.26 -11.00
N THR A 297 14.31 -17.95 -9.85
CA THR A 297 14.56 -18.91 -8.77
C THR A 297 13.27 -19.38 -8.09
N GLU A 298 12.29 -18.50 -7.89
CA GLU A 298 10.97 -18.85 -7.36
C GLU A 298 10.15 -19.63 -8.39
N MET A 299 10.18 -19.25 -9.67
CA MET A 299 9.53 -20.03 -10.75
C MET A 299 9.98 -21.50 -10.75
N ARG A 300 11.29 -21.74 -10.56
CA ARG A 300 11.86 -23.09 -10.44
C ARG A 300 11.38 -23.83 -9.19
N LYS A 301 11.32 -23.16 -8.03
CA LYS A 301 10.81 -23.76 -6.78
C LYS A 301 9.34 -24.17 -6.90
N LEU A 302 8.55 -23.33 -7.57
CA LEU A 302 7.13 -23.58 -7.84
C LEU A 302 6.92 -24.68 -8.88
N ARG A 303 7.97 -25.12 -9.60
CA ARG A 303 7.91 -26.13 -10.66
C ARG A 303 6.90 -25.74 -11.75
N VAL A 304 6.86 -24.46 -12.12
CA VAL A 304 6.05 -23.99 -13.25
C VAL A 304 6.61 -24.62 -14.54
N GLY A 305 5.75 -25.26 -15.34
CA GLY A 305 6.16 -25.88 -16.62
C GLY A 305 6.72 -24.85 -17.60
N ARG A 306 7.45 -25.30 -18.63
CA ARG A 306 8.04 -24.39 -19.63
C ARG A 306 6.98 -23.53 -20.33
N PRO A 307 7.33 -22.31 -20.80
CA PRO A 307 6.43 -21.54 -21.65
C PRO A 307 6.08 -22.33 -22.92
N LEU A 308 4.80 -22.32 -23.30
CA LEU A 308 4.31 -23.00 -24.49
C LEU A 308 4.60 -22.18 -25.75
N SER A 309 4.92 -22.84 -26.87
CA SER A 309 5.01 -22.18 -28.18
C SER A 309 3.65 -21.63 -28.63
N ALA A 310 3.63 -20.75 -29.62
CA ALA A 310 2.39 -20.22 -30.20
C ALA A 310 1.48 -21.34 -30.73
N VAL A 311 2.07 -22.39 -31.32
CA VAL A 311 1.33 -23.56 -31.82
C VAL A 311 0.77 -24.39 -30.66
N GLU A 312 1.59 -24.68 -29.65
CA GLU A 312 1.17 -25.44 -28.46
C GLU A 312 0.10 -24.69 -27.65
N PHE A 313 0.18 -23.36 -27.61
CA PHE A 313 -0.83 -22.53 -26.96
C PHE A 313 -2.15 -22.55 -27.73
N ALA A 314 -2.11 -22.45 -29.06
CA ALA A 314 -3.31 -22.39 -29.90
C ALA A 314 -4.06 -23.71 -30.02
N PHE A 315 -3.34 -24.85 -30.03
CA PHE A 315 -3.93 -26.17 -30.27
C PHE A 315 -3.85 -27.12 -29.07
N GLY A 316 -3.20 -26.70 -27.99
CA GLY A 316 -2.88 -27.54 -26.84
C GLY A 316 -1.57 -28.32 -27.04
N PRO A 317 -0.85 -28.62 -25.95
CA PRO A 317 0.41 -29.37 -26.04
C PRO A 317 0.14 -30.85 -26.33
N ALA A 318 0.98 -31.47 -27.17
CA ALA A 318 0.87 -32.90 -27.52
C ALA A 318 1.06 -33.86 -26.32
N ALA A 319 1.73 -33.39 -25.26
CA ALA A 319 1.88 -34.06 -23.98
C ALA A 319 1.86 -33.02 -22.85
N PRO A 320 1.50 -33.39 -21.60
CA PRO A 320 1.55 -32.47 -20.46
C PRO A 320 2.96 -31.87 -20.31
N PRO A 321 3.11 -30.55 -20.06
CA PRO A 321 4.42 -29.94 -19.92
C PRO A 321 5.16 -30.56 -18.73
N ALA A 322 6.19 -31.35 -19.00
CA ALA A 322 7.01 -31.98 -17.97
C ALA A 322 7.72 -30.90 -17.12
N ALA A 323 7.81 -31.12 -15.81
CA ALA A 323 8.57 -30.28 -14.90
C ALA A 323 10.07 -30.48 -15.16
N ALA A 324 10.61 -29.69 -16.09
CA ALA A 324 12.04 -29.46 -16.36
C ALA A 324 12.95 -30.70 -16.52
N GLU A 325 13.32 -31.01 -17.77
CA GLU A 325 14.72 -31.20 -18.19
C GLU A 325 14.94 -30.56 -19.57
N PRO A 326 16.12 -29.98 -19.86
CA PRO A 326 16.39 -29.30 -21.11
C PRO A 326 16.79 -30.30 -22.19
N SER A 327 15.90 -30.56 -23.14
CA SER A 327 16.34 -31.03 -24.46
C SER A 327 15.37 -30.55 -25.54
N VAL A 328 15.63 -29.35 -26.04
CA VAL A 328 15.40 -29.04 -27.45
C VAL A 328 16.78 -28.70 -27.98
N SER A 329 17.39 -29.65 -28.69
CA SER A 329 18.76 -29.55 -29.21
C SER A 329 18.80 -28.64 -30.44
N GLY A 330 18.47 -27.36 -30.29
CA GLY A 330 18.48 -26.38 -31.38
C GLY A 330 18.09 -24.95 -30.95
N PRO A 331 18.41 -23.94 -31.77
CA PRO A 331 18.04 -22.56 -31.51
C PRO A 331 16.52 -22.34 -31.61
N LEU A 332 15.97 -21.48 -30.76
CA LEU A 332 14.53 -21.20 -30.70
C LEU A 332 14.07 -20.37 -31.90
N ASP A 333 12.92 -20.73 -32.49
CA ASP A 333 12.35 -20.03 -33.65
C ASP A 333 11.20 -19.06 -33.29
N ILE A 334 10.61 -18.42 -34.31
CA ILE A 334 9.57 -17.39 -34.11
C ILE A 334 8.31 -17.94 -33.43
N THR A 335 8.00 -19.23 -33.58
CA THR A 335 6.84 -19.84 -32.91
C THR A 335 7.06 -19.92 -31.40
N GLN A 336 8.30 -19.87 -30.94
CA GLN A 336 8.70 -19.86 -29.53
C GLN A 336 8.98 -18.44 -29.01
N SER A 337 8.52 -17.39 -29.71
CA SER A 337 8.78 -15.99 -29.35
C SER A 337 8.45 -15.65 -27.89
N PHE A 338 7.39 -16.22 -27.34
CA PHE A 338 7.00 -16.01 -25.93
C PHE A 338 8.00 -16.61 -24.94
N GLU A 339 8.55 -17.80 -25.23
CA GLU A 339 9.62 -18.41 -24.43
C GLU A 339 10.91 -17.57 -24.51
N ILE A 340 11.24 -17.09 -25.71
CA ILE A 340 12.39 -16.20 -25.92
C ILE A 340 12.20 -14.90 -25.12
N MET A 341 11.00 -14.30 -25.14
CA MET A 341 10.68 -13.10 -24.34
C MET A 341 10.83 -13.33 -22.84
N VAL A 342 10.35 -14.47 -22.30
CA VAL A 342 10.55 -14.82 -20.88
C VAL A 342 12.04 -14.78 -20.50
N GLY A 343 12.90 -15.39 -21.32
CA GLY A 343 14.34 -15.37 -21.11
C GLY A 343 14.92 -13.95 -21.17
N GLY A 344 14.50 -13.17 -22.16
CA GLY A 344 15.01 -11.81 -22.37
C GLY A 344 14.58 -10.84 -21.28
N PHE A 345 13.34 -10.96 -20.78
CA PHE A 345 12.84 -10.12 -19.70
C PHE A 345 13.52 -10.41 -18.36
N ASP A 346 13.98 -11.64 -18.15
CA ASP A 346 14.81 -11.98 -16.98
C ASP A 346 16.18 -11.32 -17.05
N VAL A 347 16.80 -11.28 -18.25
CA VAL A 347 18.06 -10.56 -18.47
C VAL A 347 17.84 -9.06 -18.30
N TRP A 348 16.82 -8.49 -18.95
CA TRP A 348 16.42 -7.09 -18.82
C TRP A 348 16.22 -6.66 -17.37
N ALA A 349 15.49 -7.45 -16.58
CA ALA A 349 15.25 -7.15 -15.17
C ALA A 349 16.55 -7.13 -14.36
N GLN A 350 17.52 -7.98 -14.68
CA GLN A 350 18.83 -7.99 -14.04
C GLN A 350 19.70 -6.79 -14.46
N VAL A 351 19.69 -6.44 -15.76
CA VAL A 351 20.34 -5.22 -16.28
C VAL A 351 19.79 -3.98 -15.59
N MET A 352 18.46 -3.86 -15.52
CA MET A 352 17.81 -2.71 -14.88
C MET A 352 18.00 -2.69 -13.37
N ALA A 353 18.02 -3.85 -12.71
CA ALA A 353 18.38 -3.93 -11.30
C ALA A 353 19.81 -3.45 -11.05
N PHE A 354 20.76 -3.77 -11.93
CA PHE A 354 22.12 -3.23 -11.84
C PHE A 354 22.11 -1.70 -12.00
N VAL A 355 21.51 -1.18 -13.07
CA VAL A 355 21.46 0.27 -13.35
C VAL A 355 20.81 1.07 -12.22
N PHE A 356 19.71 0.56 -11.65
CA PHE A 356 18.97 1.28 -10.61
C PHE A 356 19.56 1.12 -9.20
N ASN A 357 20.34 0.07 -8.93
CA ASN A 357 21.13 -0.04 -7.70
C ASN A 357 22.48 0.68 -7.88
N ASP A 358 22.41 1.92 -8.36
CA ASP A 358 23.54 2.82 -8.66
C ASP A 358 24.56 2.30 -9.69
N GLY A 359 24.38 1.10 -10.26
CA GLY A 359 25.24 0.56 -11.32
C GLY A 359 26.73 0.72 -11.02
N ARG A 360 27.45 1.40 -11.91
CA ARG A 360 28.87 1.69 -11.72
C ARG A 360 29.18 2.68 -10.58
N ARG A 361 28.18 3.44 -10.12
CA ARG A 361 28.31 4.44 -9.04
C ARG A 361 28.19 3.80 -7.65
N ALA A 362 27.73 2.55 -7.57
CA ALA A 362 27.71 1.83 -6.31
C ALA A 362 29.13 1.74 -5.71
N GLU A 363 29.20 1.73 -4.38
CA GLU A 363 30.48 1.74 -3.66
C GLU A 363 31.39 0.60 -4.12
N GLY A 364 32.63 0.92 -4.48
CA GLY A 364 33.63 -0.07 -4.94
C GLY A 364 33.52 -0.50 -6.40
N MET A 365 32.46 -0.13 -7.14
CA MET A 365 32.30 -0.53 -8.55
C MET A 365 33.29 0.14 -9.51
N CYS A 366 33.92 1.24 -9.12
CA CYS A 366 34.98 1.89 -9.90
C CYS A 366 36.38 1.27 -9.71
N ARG A 367 36.53 0.28 -8.82
CA ARG A 367 37.83 -0.38 -8.59
C ARG A 367 38.27 -1.16 -9.82
N ALA A 368 39.59 -1.35 -9.95
CA ALA A 368 40.19 -2.03 -11.09
C ALA A 368 39.58 -3.42 -11.34
N GLU A 369 39.35 -4.18 -10.27
CA GLU A 369 38.74 -5.52 -10.30
C GLU A 369 37.26 -5.55 -10.72
N ASN A 370 36.56 -4.41 -10.68
CA ASN A 370 35.13 -4.29 -11.00
C ASN A 370 34.85 -3.57 -12.32
N CYS A 371 35.91 -3.22 -13.07
CA CYS A 371 35.77 -2.56 -14.36
C CYS A 371 35.07 -3.49 -15.39
N PRO A 372 34.29 -2.94 -16.34
CA PRO A 372 33.40 -3.72 -17.19
C PRO A 372 34.12 -4.69 -18.15
N TRP A 373 35.42 -4.49 -18.42
CA TRP A 373 36.26 -5.38 -19.24
C TRP A 373 36.92 -6.51 -18.43
N VAL A 374 36.71 -6.58 -17.11
CA VAL A 374 37.22 -7.65 -16.27
C VAL A 374 36.20 -8.80 -16.24
N GLU A 375 36.66 -10.01 -16.52
CA GLU A 375 35.82 -11.20 -16.47
C GLU A 375 35.29 -11.47 -15.05
N GLY A 376 34.06 -11.96 -14.95
CA GLY A 376 33.41 -12.28 -13.67
C GLY A 376 32.84 -11.08 -12.91
N THR A 377 32.96 -9.86 -13.45
CA THR A 377 32.27 -8.69 -12.90
C THR A 377 30.78 -8.74 -13.19
N VAL A 378 29.96 -8.06 -12.36
CA VAL A 378 28.51 -7.99 -12.55
C VAL A 378 28.16 -7.51 -13.97
N TRP A 379 28.87 -6.50 -14.49
CA TRP A 379 28.64 -6.02 -15.85
C TRP A 379 28.99 -7.07 -16.92
N ALA A 380 30.16 -7.73 -16.81
CA ALA A 380 30.58 -8.74 -17.76
C ALA A 380 29.64 -9.97 -17.76
N GLU A 381 29.15 -10.37 -16.59
CA GLU A 381 28.18 -11.46 -16.46
C GLU A 381 26.82 -11.11 -17.07
N LEU A 382 26.33 -9.88 -16.89
CA LEU A 382 25.10 -9.40 -17.51
C LEU A 382 25.22 -9.33 -19.04
N ARG A 383 26.35 -8.80 -19.54
CA ARG A 383 26.65 -8.77 -20.98
C ARG A 383 26.69 -10.19 -21.56
N ARG A 384 27.43 -11.10 -20.93
CA ARG A 384 27.50 -12.51 -21.34
C ARG A 384 26.11 -13.15 -21.36
N SER A 385 25.30 -12.93 -20.32
CA SER A 385 23.95 -13.47 -20.24
C SER A 385 23.04 -12.96 -21.38
N LEU A 386 23.19 -11.68 -21.76
CA LEU A 386 22.47 -11.09 -22.89
C LEU A 386 22.92 -11.67 -24.24
N GLU A 387 24.23 -11.86 -24.42
CA GLU A 387 24.81 -12.47 -25.62
C GLU A 387 24.43 -13.96 -25.76
N GLU A 388 24.48 -14.72 -24.67
CA GLU A 388 24.03 -16.13 -24.62
C GLU A 388 22.54 -16.25 -24.95
N TRP A 389 21.71 -15.38 -24.38
CA TRP A 389 20.27 -15.33 -24.70
C TRP A 389 20.03 -15.00 -26.17
N ARG A 390 20.82 -14.09 -26.76
CA ARG A 390 20.73 -13.74 -28.19
C ARG A 390 21.20 -14.89 -29.08
N ALA A 391 22.28 -15.57 -28.72
CA ALA A 391 22.84 -16.71 -29.45
C ALA A 391 21.92 -17.95 -29.44
N GLY A 392 21.06 -18.09 -28.43
CA GLY A 392 20.05 -19.14 -28.35
C GLY A 392 18.89 -19.00 -29.36
N GLN A 393 18.84 -17.91 -30.13
CA GLN A 393 17.78 -17.61 -31.10
C GLN A 393 18.17 -18.06 -32.51
N HIS A 394 17.19 -18.50 -33.31
CA HIS A 394 17.44 -18.83 -34.71
C HIS A 394 17.87 -17.59 -35.50
N ARG A 395 18.85 -17.72 -36.40
CA ARG A 395 19.45 -16.59 -37.16
C ARG A 395 18.44 -15.70 -37.90
N ARG A 396 17.27 -16.23 -38.25
CA ARG A 396 16.19 -15.48 -38.92
C ARG A 396 15.54 -14.42 -38.02
N LEU A 397 15.72 -14.51 -36.71
CA LEU A 397 15.17 -13.57 -35.73
C LEU A 397 16.06 -12.34 -35.48
N LEU A 398 17.22 -12.30 -36.13
CA LEU A 398 18.22 -11.25 -35.92
C LEU A 398 17.98 -10.09 -36.88
N TYR A 399 17.61 -8.93 -36.33
CA TYR A 399 17.67 -7.65 -37.02
C TYR A 399 19.12 -7.12 -37.02
N PRO A 400 19.59 -6.34 -38.02
CA PRO A 400 18.96 -6.04 -39.31
C PRO A 400 19.23 -7.10 -40.41
N GLU A 401 19.85 -8.23 -40.08
CA GLU A 401 20.15 -9.30 -41.04
C GLU A 401 18.89 -9.81 -41.75
N ASN A 402 17.74 -9.74 -41.07
CA ASN A 402 16.43 -10.04 -41.62
C ASN A 402 15.49 -8.85 -41.38
N SER A 403 14.72 -8.50 -42.40
CA SER A 403 13.79 -7.38 -42.36
C SER A 403 12.55 -7.68 -41.50
N ALA A 404 12.05 -6.64 -40.81
CA ALA A 404 10.79 -6.70 -40.08
C ALA A 404 9.60 -6.91 -41.03
N ALA A 405 9.65 -6.34 -42.24
CA ALA A 405 8.60 -6.47 -43.26
C ALA A 405 8.30 -7.94 -43.63
N VAL A 406 9.33 -8.79 -43.69
CA VAL A 406 9.17 -10.22 -43.95
C VAL A 406 8.42 -10.90 -42.82
N HIS A 407 8.75 -10.58 -41.56
CA HIS A 407 8.09 -11.16 -40.40
C HIS A 407 6.64 -10.66 -40.24
N ILE A 408 6.38 -9.39 -40.59
CA ILE A 408 5.03 -8.82 -40.64
C ILE A 408 4.17 -9.58 -41.66
N SER A 409 4.71 -9.83 -42.87
CA SER A 409 4.01 -10.60 -43.91
C SER A 409 3.70 -12.04 -43.47
N LEU A 410 4.46 -12.60 -42.53
CA LEU A 410 4.24 -13.92 -41.93
C LEU A 410 3.36 -13.89 -40.67
N GLY A 411 2.87 -12.73 -40.24
CA GLY A 411 2.04 -12.58 -39.04
C GLY A 411 2.79 -12.59 -37.71
N TYR A 412 4.12 -12.43 -37.73
CA TYR A 412 4.98 -12.43 -36.53
C TYR A 412 5.76 -11.13 -36.34
N GLY A 413 5.39 -10.07 -37.06
CA GLY A 413 6.09 -8.78 -37.07
C GLY A 413 6.27 -8.19 -35.67
N GLU A 414 5.20 -8.10 -34.91
CA GLU A 414 5.20 -7.54 -33.56
C GLU A 414 6.10 -8.35 -32.62
N SER A 415 6.01 -9.68 -32.64
CA SER A 415 6.89 -10.55 -31.84
C SER A 415 8.35 -10.37 -32.22
N PHE A 416 8.67 -10.35 -33.52
CA PHE A 416 10.02 -10.10 -34.01
C PHE A 416 10.56 -8.75 -33.54
N THR A 417 9.76 -7.70 -33.66
CA THR A 417 10.12 -6.35 -33.22
C THR A 417 10.38 -6.34 -31.72
N TYR A 418 9.50 -6.92 -30.92
CA TYR A 418 9.63 -6.97 -29.46
C TYR A 418 10.93 -7.66 -29.00
N LEU A 419 11.28 -8.80 -29.60
CA LEU A 419 12.52 -9.54 -29.29
C LEU A 419 13.77 -8.73 -29.57
N ASN A 420 13.80 -8.03 -30.71
CA ASN A 420 14.95 -7.22 -31.11
C ASN A 420 15.05 -5.94 -30.27
N LEU A 421 13.93 -5.30 -29.92
CA LEU A 421 13.91 -4.16 -29.01
C LEU A 421 14.47 -4.53 -27.64
N LEU A 422 14.07 -5.69 -27.09
CA LEU A 422 14.53 -6.19 -25.80
C LEU A 422 16.06 -6.41 -25.78
N TYR A 423 16.63 -6.92 -26.87
CA TYR A 423 18.09 -7.01 -27.02
C TYR A 423 18.75 -5.63 -27.01
N TYR A 424 18.35 -4.75 -27.93
CA TYR A 424 19.02 -3.47 -28.12
C TYR A 424 18.85 -2.51 -26.94
N VAL A 425 17.68 -2.49 -26.29
CA VAL A 425 17.47 -1.64 -25.11
C VAL A 425 18.31 -2.13 -23.92
N SER A 426 18.49 -3.45 -23.77
CA SER A 426 19.37 -4.03 -22.74
C SER A 426 20.84 -3.68 -23.01
N THR A 427 21.30 -3.78 -24.27
CA THR A 427 22.64 -3.34 -24.68
C THR A 427 22.83 -1.85 -24.40
N LEU A 428 21.86 -1.01 -24.78
CA LEU A 428 21.92 0.42 -24.55
C LEU A 428 22.08 0.73 -23.05
N MET A 429 21.25 0.14 -22.19
CA MET A 429 21.30 0.38 -20.75
C MET A 429 22.59 -0.09 -20.09
N LEU A 430 23.18 -1.22 -20.53
CA LEU A 430 24.46 -1.69 -20.02
C LEU A 430 25.60 -0.71 -20.33
N HIS A 431 25.62 -0.12 -21.52
CA HIS A 431 26.74 0.72 -21.97
C HIS A 431 26.59 2.18 -21.58
N ARG A 432 25.37 2.71 -21.57
CA ARG A 432 25.08 4.14 -21.39
C ARG A 432 25.75 4.75 -20.17
N GLU A 433 25.77 4.02 -19.05
CA GLU A 433 26.30 4.54 -17.79
C GLU A 433 27.78 4.90 -17.85
N TYR A 434 28.54 4.29 -18.76
CA TYR A 434 29.98 4.49 -18.88
C TYR A 434 30.38 5.70 -19.74
N PHE A 435 29.43 6.37 -20.38
CA PHE A 435 29.69 7.59 -21.16
C PHE A 435 29.35 8.84 -20.33
N PRO A 436 30.05 9.97 -20.47
CA PRO A 436 29.69 11.20 -19.76
C PRO A 436 28.28 11.68 -20.13
N LEU A 437 27.53 12.26 -19.18
CA LEU A 437 26.24 12.88 -19.49
C LEU A 437 26.39 14.10 -20.40
N LEU A 438 27.49 14.84 -20.21
CA LEU A 438 27.83 16.06 -20.93
C LEU A 438 29.33 16.03 -21.32
N PRO A 439 29.69 15.54 -22.53
CA PRO A 439 31.06 15.53 -23.02
C PRO A 439 31.51 16.91 -23.53
N GLU A 440 32.82 17.12 -23.68
CA GLU A 440 33.34 18.22 -24.50
C GLU A 440 33.09 17.96 -26.00
N GLN A 441 32.96 19.01 -26.81
CA GLN A 441 32.52 18.88 -28.21
C GLN A 441 33.53 18.14 -29.10
N ASP A 442 34.81 18.17 -28.74
CA ASP A 442 35.91 17.48 -29.41
C ASP A 442 36.30 16.15 -28.73
N GLN A 443 35.59 15.77 -27.65
CA GLN A 443 35.86 14.55 -26.90
C GLN A 443 35.55 13.31 -27.75
N ILE A 444 36.42 12.31 -27.63
CA ILE A 444 36.29 10.98 -28.23
C ILE A 444 35.73 10.01 -27.17
N PRO A 445 35.24 8.80 -27.56
CA PRO A 445 34.80 7.80 -26.60
C PRO A 445 35.87 7.55 -25.53
N GLN A 446 35.52 7.86 -24.29
CA GLN A 446 36.36 7.61 -23.12
C GLN A 446 35.47 7.42 -21.91
N GLY A 447 36.05 6.88 -20.85
CA GLY A 447 35.32 6.49 -19.65
C GLY A 447 34.63 7.62 -18.90
N PRO A 448 33.82 7.25 -17.90
CA PRO A 448 33.09 8.22 -17.12
C PRO A 448 34.07 9.13 -16.38
N VAL A 449 33.72 10.41 -16.28
CA VAL A 449 34.50 11.41 -15.56
C VAL A 449 34.08 11.53 -14.09
N ASP A 450 32.96 10.90 -13.72
CA ASP A 450 32.29 11.09 -12.44
C ASP A 450 31.50 9.85 -11.96
N PRO A 451 32.03 9.07 -10.99
CA PRO A 451 33.45 8.89 -10.70
C PRO A 451 34.20 8.15 -11.83
N CYS A 452 35.51 8.43 -11.95
CA CYS A 452 36.40 7.73 -12.87
C CYS A 452 36.63 6.27 -12.47
N LEU A 453 36.84 5.41 -13.47
CA LEU A 453 37.32 4.04 -13.26
C LEU A 453 38.80 4.07 -12.84
N GLN A 454 39.19 3.18 -11.92
CA GLN A 454 40.55 3.12 -11.36
C GLN A 454 41.55 2.34 -12.23
N ALA A 455 41.07 1.68 -13.29
CA ALA A 455 41.91 1.02 -14.29
C ALA A 455 41.69 1.63 -15.68
N GLU A 456 42.75 1.64 -16.49
CA GLU A 456 42.67 2.01 -17.89
C GLU A 456 41.99 0.89 -18.70
N ALA A 457 41.15 1.28 -19.65
CA ALA A 457 40.47 0.33 -20.50
C ALA A 457 41.43 -0.29 -21.53
N PRO A 458 41.24 -1.56 -21.93
CA PRO A 458 41.99 -2.15 -23.04
C PRO A 458 41.86 -1.32 -24.31
N ALA A 459 42.92 -1.32 -25.14
CA ALA A 459 42.92 -0.62 -26.41
C ALA A 459 41.70 -1.02 -27.27
N GLY A 460 40.94 -0.02 -27.74
CA GLY A 460 39.74 -0.22 -28.56
C GLY A 460 38.44 -0.49 -27.80
N TRP A 461 38.47 -0.65 -26.46
CA TRP A 461 37.25 -0.94 -25.70
C TRP A 461 36.21 0.18 -25.78
N TRP A 462 36.64 1.44 -25.63
CA TRP A 462 35.73 2.60 -25.72
C TRP A 462 35.12 2.75 -27.12
N ASP A 463 35.90 2.47 -28.17
CA ASP A 463 35.45 2.51 -29.56
C ASP A 463 34.37 1.47 -29.85
N GLU A 464 34.54 0.25 -29.33
CA GLU A 464 33.56 -0.84 -29.43
C GLU A 464 32.32 -0.52 -28.61
N SER A 465 32.49 -0.11 -27.35
CA SER A 465 31.40 0.26 -26.46
C SER A 465 30.53 1.38 -27.03
N ALA A 466 31.14 2.38 -27.68
CA ALA A 466 30.42 3.43 -28.40
C ALA A 466 29.69 2.87 -29.63
N ARG A 467 30.31 1.94 -30.37
CA ARG A 467 29.68 1.25 -31.51
C ARG A 467 28.39 0.57 -31.09
N GLU A 468 28.45 -0.16 -29.99
CA GLU A 468 27.33 -0.96 -29.48
C GLU A 468 26.23 -0.07 -28.92
N LEU A 469 26.57 0.95 -28.12
CA LEU A 469 25.62 1.89 -27.54
C LEU A 469 24.80 2.63 -28.61
N PHE A 470 25.49 3.37 -29.49
CA PHE A 470 24.83 4.19 -30.50
C PHE A 470 24.26 3.34 -31.64
N GLY A 471 24.92 2.22 -31.96
CA GLY A 471 24.42 1.25 -32.92
C GLY A 471 23.14 0.54 -32.46
N ALA A 472 22.94 0.35 -31.16
CA ALA A 472 21.68 -0.16 -30.60
C ALA A 472 20.56 0.90 -30.68
N ALA A 473 20.86 2.16 -30.35
CA ALA A 473 19.90 3.27 -30.47
C ALA A 473 19.43 3.47 -31.92
N GLU A 474 20.34 3.38 -32.89
CA GLU A 474 20.00 3.42 -34.32
C GLU A 474 19.10 2.25 -34.73
N LYS A 475 19.42 1.03 -34.30
CA LYS A 475 18.63 -0.17 -34.65
C LYS A 475 17.22 -0.12 -34.06
N ILE A 476 17.05 0.39 -32.83
CA ILE A 476 15.73 0.64 -32.25
C ILE A 476 14.93 1.62 -33.12
N ALA A 477 15.51 2.77 -33.48
CA ALA A 477 14.84 3.79 -34.27
C ALA A 477 14.42 3.27 -35.66
N ARG A 478 15.33 2.58 -36.36
CA ARG A 478 15.05 1.99 -37.69
C ARG A 478 14.01 0.88 -37.61
N LEU A 479 14.11 0.00 -36.63
CA LEU A 479 13.18 -1.11 -36.46
C LEU A 479 11.76 -0.62 -36.17
N LEU A 480 11.60 0.37 -35.28
CA LEU A 480 10.29 0.97 -34.99
C LEU A 480 9.70 1.63 -36.23
N HIS A 481 10.50 2.37 -36.98
CA HIS A 481 10.07 3.02 -38.21
C HIS A 481 9.65 2.00 -39.29
N GLU A 482 10.50 1.02 -39.59
CA GLU A 482 10.21 -0.04 -40.58
C GLU A 482 8.95 -0.83 -40.20
N THR A 483 8.80 -1.14 -38.91
CA THR A 483 7.61 -1.84 -38.40
C THR A 483 6.35 -0.99 -38.57
N ALA A 484 6.42 0.31 -38.26
CA ALA A 484 5.30 1.24 -38.41
C ALA A 484 4.88 1.40 -39.88
N GLU A 485 5.83 1.57 -40.80
CA GLU A 485 5.57 1.69 -42.24
C GLU A 485 4.89 0.44 -42.83
N CYS A 486 5.16 -0.72 -42.26
CA CYS A 486 4.56 -1.99 -42.66
C CYS A 486 3.25 -2.32 -41.93
N GLY A 487 2.69 -1.41 -41.12
CA GLY A 487 1.42 -1.61 -40.39
C GLY A 487 1.55 -2.42 -39.09
N GLY A 488 2.77 -2.75 -38.67
CA GLY A 488 3.07 -3.50 -37.45
C GLY A 488 3.21 -2.64 -36.19
N LEU A 489 2.77 -1.38 -36.19
CA LEU A 489 2.99 -0.43 -35.08
C LEU A 489 2.61 -1.05 -33.73
N LEU A 490 3.55 -1.05 -32.78
CA LEU A 490 3.37 -1.47 -31.39
C LEU A 490 3.31 -0.25 -30.50
N MET A 491 2.43 -0.26 -29.49
CA MET A 491 2.18 0.90 -28.63
C MET A 491 2.17 0.52 -27.15
N THR A 492 2.95 -0.49 -26.75
CA THR A 492 3.01 -0.89 -25.34
C THR A 492 3.96 0.03 -24.56
N PRO A 493 3.76 0.24 -23.26
CA PRO A 493 4.62 1.13 -22.48
C PRO A 493 6.11 0.76 -22.53
N PHE A 494 6.45 -0.52 -22.60
CA PHE A 494 7.83 -0.97 -22.78
C PHE A 494 8.44 -0.49 -24.11
N VAL A 495 7.70 -0.63 -25.22
CA VAL A 495 8.15 -0.15 -26.54
C VAL A 495 8.29 1.37 -26.56
N GLY A 496 7.36 2.07 -25.90
CA GLY A 496 7.46 3.52 -25.66
C GLY A 496 8.76 3.90 -24.95
N PHE A 497 9.15 3.14 -23.94
CA PHE A 497 10.41 3.35 -23.25
C PHE A 497 11.63 3.07 -24.16
N CYS A 498 11.61 2.02 -24.98
CA CYS A 498 12.67 1.78 -25.97
C CYS A 498 12.85 2.98 -26.92
N ALA A 499 11.74 3.55 -27.42
CA ALA A 499 11.76 4.74 -28.27
C ALA A 499 12.33 5.96 -27.54
N PHE A 500 11.90 6.20 -26.28
CA PHE A 500 12.43 7.26 -25.43
C PHE A 500 13.94 7.13 -25.23
N THR A 501 14.43 5.95 -24.83
CA THR A 501 15.86 5.73 -24.60
C THR A 501 16.68 5.89 -25.89
N ALA A 502 16.19 5.37 -27.03
CA ALA A 502 16.85 5.54 -28.31
C ALA A 502 16.86 7.01 -28.78
N CYS A 503 15.77 7.74 -28.56
CA CYS A 503 15.68 9.17 -28.86
C CYS A 503 16.75 9.95 -28.08
N CYS A 504 16.90 9.69 -26.78
CA CYS A 504 17.91 10.33 -25.94
C CYS A 504 19.34 10.09 -26.43
N MET A 505 19.66 8.87 -26.88
CA MET A 505 21.02 8.55 -27.38
C MET A 505 21.28 9.09 -28.78
N ASN A 506 20.27 9.10 -29.66
CA ASN A 506 20.38 9.75 -30.98
C ASN A 506 20.50 11.27 -30.85
N LEU A 507 19.78 11.89 -29.91
CA LEU A 507 19.94 13.30 -29.53
C LEU A 507 21.35 13.58 -29.01
N TYR A 508 21.87 12.73 -28.11
CA TYR A 508 23.23 12.87 -27.58
C TYR A 508 24.28 12.91 -28.70
N VAL A 509 24.27 11.91 -29.60
CA VAL A 509 25.29 11.80 -30.64
C VAL A 509 25.09 12.79 -31.79
N SER A 510 23.89 13.37 -31.97
CA SER A 510 23.69 14.47 -32.93
C SER A 510 24.38 15.76 -32.50
N PHE A 511 24.44 16.04 -31.19
CA PHE A 511 25.18 17.19 -30.64
C PHE A 511 26.68 16.89 -30.47
N PHE A 512 27.04 15.64 -30.17
CA PHE A 512 28.42 15.23 -29.88
C PHE A 512 28.88 14.09 -30.82
N PRO A 513 29.01 14.32 -32.13
CA PRO A 513 29.26 13.26 -33.12
C PRO A 513 30.60 12.54 -32.93
N ARG A 514 31.60 13.21 -32.33
CA ARG A 514 32.90 12.59 -32.03
C ARG A 514 32.83 11.51 -30.94
N MET A 515 31.80 11.52 -30.09
CA MET A 515 31.53 10.45 -29.12
C MET A 515 31.11 9.12 -29.75
N ASN A 516 30.87 9.09 -31.07
CA ASN A 516 30.80 7.86 -31.84
C ASN A 516 31.76 7.88 -33.05
N LEU A 517 32.82 8.67 -32.99
CA LEU A 517 33.82 8.82 -34.05
C LEU A 517 33.21 9.19 -35.43
N GLY A 518 32.09 9.93 -35.43
CA GLY A 518 31.39 10.32 -36.65
C GLY A 518 30.60 9.21 -37.35
N ARG A 519 30.41 8.05 -36.72
CA ARG A 519 29.73 6.88 -37.32
C ARG A 519 28.20 6.98 -37.38
N SER A 520 27.60 8.05 -36.87
CA SER A 520 26.14 8.24 -36.81
C SER A 520 25.67 9.48 -37.60
N PRO A 521 25.86 9.52 -38.93
CA PRO A 521 25.48 10.69 -39.74
C PRO A 521 23.96 10.94 -39.74
N ASP A 522 23.15 9.90 -39.56
CA ASP A 522 21.68 9.96 -39.55
C ASP A 522 21.08 10.26 -38.16
N ALA A 523 21.89 10.53 -37.13
CA ALA A 523 21.42 10.61 -35.74
C ALA A 523 20.24 11.56 -35.54
N ALA A 524 20.29 12.77 -36.13
CA ALA A 524 19.20 13.74 -36.04
C ALA A 524 17.90 13.24 -36.70
N LYS A 525 18.01 12.52 -37.82
CA LYS A 525 16.86 11.90 -38.51
C LYS A 525 16.23 10.79 -37.66
N LEU A 526 17.07 9.92 -37.07
CA LEU A 526 16.64 8.81 -36.22
C LEU A 526 16.02 9.30 -34.90
N MET A 527 16.57 10.38 -34.33
CA MET A 527 15.97 11.10 -33.19
C MET A 527 14.57 11.60 -33.55
N ASN A 528 14.39 12.26 -34.70
CA ASN A 528 13.07 12.75 -35.12
C ASN A 528 12.06 11.61 -35.30
N TRP A 529 12.46 10.48 -35.92
CA TRP A 529 11.60 9.31 -36.05
C TRP A 529 11.10 8.77 -34.71
N THR A 530 11.98 8.65 -33.72
CA THR A 530 11.61 8.18 -32.38
C THR A 530 10.79 9.20 -31.59
N LEU A 531 11.05 10.50 -31.79
CA LEU A 531 10.23 11.57 -31.21
C LEU A 531 8.83 11.60 -31.82
N ASP A 532 8.69 11.41 -33.13
CA ASP A 532 7.39 11.35 -33.80
C ASP A 532 6.58 10.13 -33.37
N TYR A 533 7.24 8.97 -33.22
CA TYR A 533 6.65 7.80 -32.59
C TYR A 533 6.15 8.12 -31.17
N LEU A 534 6.92 8.83 -30.34
CA LEU A 534 6.48 9.20 -28.98
C LEU A 534 5.29 10.17 -28.97
N LYS A 535 5.21 11.08 -29.94
CA LYS A 535 4.04 11.97 -30.10
C LYS A 535 2.79 11.18 -30.45
N GLU A 536 2.90 10.15 -31.28
CA GLU A 536 1.79 9.23 -31.52
C GLU A 536 1.46 8.42 -30.25
N PHE A 537 2.49 7.90 -29.57
CA PHE A 537 2.36 7.14 -28.33
C PHE A 537 1.62 7.92 -27.23
N GLN A 538 1.87 9.23 -27.12
CA GLN A 538 1.20 10.07 -26.10
C GLN A 538 -0.32 10.15 -26.29
N SER A 539 -0.82 9.91 -27.52
CA SER A 539 -2.27 9.91 -27.79
C SER A 539 -2.97 8.70 -27.18
N VAL A 540 -2.23 7.61 -26.96
CA VAL A 540 -2.70 6.39 -26.32
C VAL A 540 -2.34 6.38 -24.84
N TRP A 541 -1.16 6.87 -24.45
CA TRP A 541 -0.67 6.77 -23.09
C TRP A 541 -0.15 8.10 -22.57
N LYS A 542 -0.71 8.54 -21.43
CA LYS A 542 -0.26 9.76 -20.73
C LYS A 542 1.23 9.73 -20.41
N LEU A 543 1.80 8.53 -20.26
CA LEU A 543 3.23 8.28 -20.03
C LEU A 543 4.15 8.97 -21.06
N GLY A 544 3.72 9.05 -22.34
CA GLY A 544 4.52 9.69 -23.40
C GLY A 544 4.80 11.16 -23.15
N SER A 545 3.85 11.89 -22.55
CA SER A 545 3.98 13.33 -22.31
C SER A 545 5.19 13.68 -21.44
N GLY A 546 5.44 12.92 -20.38
CA GLY A 546 6.59 13.18 -19.51
C GLY A 546 7.92 12.86 -20.18
N TRP A 547 7.96 11.82 -21.03
CA TRP A 547 9.19 11.41 -21.72
C TRP A 547 9.59 12.45 -22.77
N ILE A 548 8.60 12.98 -23.49
CA ILE A 548 8.80 14.09 -24.43
C ILE A 548 9.33 15.33 -23.70
N LYS A 549 8.78 15.69 -22.52
CA LYS A 549 9.31 16.81 -21.73
C LYS A 549 10.76 16.58 -21.29
N THR A 550 11.12 15.37 -20.86
CA THR A 550 12.50 15.03 -20.51
C THR A 550 13.42 15.18 -21.72
N ILE A 551 13.03 14.68 -22.90
CA ILE A 551 13.78 14.87 -24.16
C ILE A 551 13.96 16.36 -24.47
N GLN A 552 12.90 17.17 -24.34
CA GLN A 552 12.95 18.61 -24.60
C GLN A 552 13.94 19.32 -23.67
N ASN A 553 13.92 19.00 -22.38
CA ASN A 553 14.85 19.58 -21.41
C ASN A 553 16.29 19.12 -21.64
N THR A 554 16.49 17.86 -22.04
CA THR A 554 17.81 17.35 -22.44
C THR A 554 18.32 18.03 -23.72
N SER A 555 17.46 18.26 -24.71
CA SER A 555 17.81 19.02 -25.93
C SER A 555 18.25 20.43 -25.57
N LEU A 556 17.48 21.10 -24.71
CA LEU A 556 17.82 22.44 -24.22
C LEU A 556 19.18 22.48 -23.53
N LEU A 557 19.49 21.49 -22.68
CA LEU A 557 20.82 21.37 -22.05
C LEU A 557 21.93 21.24 -23.11
N TYR A 558 21.77 20.35 -24.09
CA TYR A 558 22.79 20.13 -25.12
C TYR A 558 22.95 21.31 -26.07
N GLU A 559 21.86 21.99 -26.45
CA GLU A 559 21.89 23.23 -27.21
C GLU A 559 22.67 24.32 -26.48
N ARG A 560 22.40 24.52 -25.18
CA ARG A 560 23.08 25.53 -24.35
C ARG A 560 24.55 25.19 -24.12
N ALA A 561 24.86 23.92 -23.87
CA ALA A 561 26.24 23.46 -23.70
C ALA A 561 27.06 23.61 -25.00
N ALA A 562 26.45 23.34 -26.15
CA ALA A 562 27.08 23.55 -27.46
C ALA A 562 27.29 25.05 -27.77
N ALA A 563 26.34 25.91 -27.38
CA ALA A 563 26.41 27.35 -27.63
C ALA A 563 27.38 28.10 -26.68
N ASN A 564 27.50 27.69 -25.42
CA ASN A 564 28.28 28.41 -24.40
C ASN A 564 29.28 27.51 -23.67
N ARG A 565 30.30 27.07 -24.41
CA ARG A 565 31.29 26.06 -23.98
C ARG A 565 32.00 26.39 -22.66
N SER A 566 32.27 27.66 -22.38
CA SER A 566 33.03 28.06 -21.18
C SER A 566 32.23 27.86 -19.88
N ARG A 567 30.90 27.96 -19.92
CA ARG A 567 30.04 27.83 -18.73
C ARG A 567 29.75 26.39 -18.33
N TYR A 568 29.65 25.50 -19.31
CA TYR A 568 29.33 24.09 -19.10
C TYR A 568 30.58 23.21 -18.97
N ARG A 569 31.78 23.80 -19.06
CA ARG A 569 33.05 23.08 -18.93
C ARG A 569 33.21 22.50 -17.53
N GLY A 570 33.53 21.22 -17.44
CA GLY A 570 33.74 20.51 -16.17
C GLY A 570 32.44 20.18 -15.41
N LYS A 571 31.27 20.52 -15.96
CA LYS A 571 29.98 20.07 -15.43
C LYS A 571 29.79 18.58 -15.67
N SER A 572 29.20 17.90 -14.70
CA SER A 572 29.07 16.45 -14.69
C SER A 572 27.62 16.02 -14.38
N ARG A 573 27.36 14.73 -14.17
CA ARG A 573 26.02 14.25 -13.80
C ARG A 573 25.54 14.84 -12.47
N SER A 574 26.47 15.12 -11.55
CA SER A 574 26.13 15.67 -10.23
C SER A 574 25.49 17.06 -10.31
N ASP A 575 25.78 17.82 -11.37
CA ASP A 575 25.16 19.12 -11.63
C ASP A 575 23.73 19.00 -12.20
N PHE A 576 23.33 17.80 -12.66
CA PHE A 576 22.06 17.54 -13.34
C PHE A 576 21.39 16.26 -12.81
N ASN A 577 21.36 16.09 -11.49
CA ASN A 577 20.92 14.85 -10.84
C ASN A 577 19.49 14.44 -11.22
N HIS A 578 18.53 15.38 -11.19
CA HIS A 578 17.14 15.10 -11.50
C HIS A 578 16.96 14.77 -12.98
N LEU A 579 17.57 15.54 -13.87
CA LEU A 579 17.51 15.27 -15.31
C LEU A 579 18.17 13.93 -15.66
N HIS A 580 19.33 13.64 -15.07
CA HIS A 580 20.03 12.37 -15.23
C HIS A 580 19.17 11.19 -14.77
N GLN A 581 18.55 11.28 -13.59
CA GLN A 581 17.66 10.26 -13.07
C GLN A 581 16.44 10.04 -13.99
N SER A 582 15.85 11.11 -14.50
CA SER A 582 14.71 11.04 -15.41
C SER A 582 15.04 10.39 -16.76
N LEU A 583 16.29 10.48 -17.24
CA LEU A 583 16.74 9.76 -18.44
C LEU A 583 16.82 8.24 -18.26
N HIS A 584 16.87 7.77 -17.02
CA HIS A 584 16.84 6.34 -16.67
C HIS A 584 15.44 5.86 -16.31
N GLU A 585 14.53 6.77 -15.97
CA GLU A 585 13.32 6.43 -15.25
C GLU A 585 12.22 5.84 -16.14
N PHE A 586 12.04 4.54 -16.00
CA PHE A 586 11.02 3.71 -16.65
C PHE A 586 9.56 4.10 -16.28
N ARG A 587 9.37 4.74 -15.12
CA ARG A 587 8.07 5.08 -14.53
C ARG A 587 7.55 6.47 -14.89
N ASN A 588 8.50 7.36 -15.19
CA ASN A 588 8.30 8.78 -15.50
C ASN A 588 7.57 9.60 -14.42
N VAL A 589 8.33 10.24 -13.53
CA VAL A 589 7.85 11.32 -12.65
C VAL A 589 8.13 12.65 -13.34
N ASP A 590 7.13 13.53 -13.45
CA ASP A 590 7.34 14.85 -14.06
C ASP A 590 8.16 15.72 -13.10
N ARG A 591 9.44 15.89 -13.45
CA ARG A 591 10.41 16.73 -12.75
C ARG A 591 10.86 17.93 -13.60
N SER A 592 10.01 18.37 -14.52
CA SER A 592 10.39 19.37 -15.52
C SER A 592 10.87 20.68 -14.91
N ASP A 593 10.26 21.12 -13.81
CA ASP A 593 10.65 22.35 -13.12
C ASP A 593 12.05 22.21 -12.49
N GLN A 594 12.36 21.06 -11.88
CA GLN A 594 13.69 20.77 -11.35
C GLN A 594 14.73 20.69 -12.46
N HIS A 595 14.41 20.05 -13.59
CA HIS A 595 15.31 20.02 -14.75
C HIS A 595 15.66 21.43 -15.22
N LEU A 596 14.67 22.32 -15.36
CA LEU A 596 14.88 23.70 -15.79
C LEU A 596 15.66 24.50 -14.75
N GLN A 597 15.43 24.26 -13.46
CA GLN A 597 16.23 24.86 -12.39
C GLN A 597 17.70 24.42 -12.49
N GLU A 598 18.00 23.13 -12.62
CA GLU A 598 19.36 22.62 -12.78
C GLU A 598 20.07 23.26 -14.00
N ILE A 599 19.38 23.31 -15.14
CA ILE A 599 19.91 23.92 -16.38
C ILE A 599 20.17 25.42 -16.19
N ASN A 600 19.23 26.17 -15.59
CA ASN A 600 19.38 27.61 -15.39
C ASN A 600 20.44 27.94 -14.31
N SER A 601 20.54 27.14 -13.25
CA SER A 601 21.56 27.28 -12.22
C SER A 601 22.96 27.05 -12.77
N ALA A 602 23.12 26.09 -13.70
CA ALA A 602 24.37 25.89 -14.41
C ALA A 602 24.81 27.09 -15.27
N GLU A 603 23.90 28.01 -15.60
CA GLU A 603 24.20 29.23 -16.37
C GLU A 603 24.57 30.45 -15.53
N THR A 604 24.28 30.44 -14.23
CA THR A 604 24.50 31.60 -13.34
C THR A 604 25.98 31.66 -12.90
N PRO A 605 26.61 32.84 -12.79
CA PRO A 605 28.04 32.91 -12.46
C PRO A 605 28.33 32.30 -11.08
N MET A 606 29.25 31.35 -10.98
CA MET A 606 29.94 31.10 -9.71
C MET A 606 30.85 32.30 -9.42
N GLU A 607 30.73 32.88 -8.21
CA GLU A 607 31.71 33.87 -7.73
C GLU A 607 33.13 33.29 -7.79
N PRO A 608 34.16 34.09 -8.10
CA PRO A 608 35.52 33.59 -8.19
C PRO A 608 36.04 33.20 -6.80
N LEU A 609 36.52 31.97 -6.66
CA LEU A 609 37.35 31.56 -5.53
C LEU A 609 38.64 32.41 -5.47
N PRO A 610 39.15 32.77 -4.28
CA PRO A 610 40.36 33.58 -4.16
C PRO A 610 41.57 32.84 -4.73
N THR A 611 42.36 33.56 -5.54
CA THR A 611 43.64 33.09 -6.11
C THR A 611 44.66 32.76 -5.02
N PRO A 612 45.41 31.64 -5.12
CA PRO A 612 46.47 31.30 -4.19
C PRO A 612 47.73 32.12 -4.51
N THR A 613 48.30 32.78 -3.50
CA THR A 613 49.66 33.35 -3.55
C THR A 613 50.69 32.34 -3.04
N ASP A 614 51.81 32.34 -3.76
CA ASP A 614 53.01 31.48 -3.79
C ASP A 614 53.82 31.23 -2.47
N PRO A 615 54.83 30.32 -2.48
CA PRO A 615 55.13 29.33 -1.44
C PRO A 615 56.34 29.66 -0.51
N PRO A 616 56.70 28.76 0.42
CA PRO A 616 58.09 28.25 0.37
C PRO A 616 58.30 26.75 0.73
N THR A 617 59.15 26.13 -0.09
CA THR A 617 60.20 25.09 0.14
C THR A 617 60.25 24.21 1.42
N THR A 618 60.07 22.91 1.19
CA THR A 618 60.83 21.70 1.63
C THR A 618 61.54 21.66 3.01
N SER A 619 61.17 20.70 3.88
CA SER A 619 61.82 19.37 4.00
C SER A 619 61.40 18.56 5.24
N THR A 620 61.12 17.26 4.99
CA THR A 620 61.28 16.07 5.85
C THR A 620 60.72 16.01 7.28
N THR A 621 59.78 15.09 7.53
CA THR A 621 60.01 13.86 8.35
C THR A 621 58.80 12.93 8.32
N ALA A 622 59.06 11.66 8.59
CA ALA A 622 58.27 10.48 8.28
C ALA A 622 57.13 10.15 9.25
N GLY A 623 56.13 9.42 8.74
CA GLY A 623 55.52 8.26 9.41
C GLY A 623 54.31 8.51 10.32
N GLY A 624 53.18 7.89 9.98
CA GLY A 624 52.08 7.63 10.92
C GLY A 624 50.70 7.51 10.26
N GLU A 625 50.29 6.29 9.94
CA GLU A 625 48.93 5.92 9.52
C GLU A 625 47.86 6.26 10.59
N GLN A 626 46.68 6.71 10.17
CA GLN A 626 45.43 6.64 10.94
C GLN A 626 44.22 6.33 10.01
N PRO A 627 43.18 5.66 10.53
CA PRO A 627 42.30 4.74 9.79
C PRO A 627 41.10 5.42 9.08
N PRO A 628 40.44 4.73 8.13
CA PRO A 628 39.32 5.30 7.39
C PRO A 628 38.08 5.53 8.27
N ALA A 629 37.46 6.69 8.07
CA ALA A 629 36.22 7.09 8.72
C ALA A 629 35.01 6.26 8.24
N ASP A 630 34.14 6.02 9.21
CA ASP A 630 33.01 5.09 9.26
C ASP A 630 31.85 5.43 8.28
N ALA A 631 31.23 4.39 7.73
CA ALA A 631 30.17 4.42 6.71
C ALA A 631 28.81 4.95 7.20
N SER A 632 28.72 5.46 8.44
CA SER A 632 27.51 6.08 8.98
C SER A 632 27.33 7.56 8.57
N ALA A 633 28.33 8.20 7.98
CA ALA A 633 28.26 9.62 7.60
C ALA A 633 27.46 9.89 6.30
N LEU A 634 27.34 8.91 5.39
CA LEU A 634 26.68 9.11 4.10
C LEU A 634 25.15 8.95 4.15
N LEU A 635 24.63 8.18 5.10
CA LEU A 635 23.18 7.96 5.24
C LEU A 635 22.44 9.18 5.81
N GLY A 636 23.15 10.00 6.61
CA GLY A 636 22.61 11.23 7.19
C GLY A 636 22.47 12.39 6.20
N GLN A 637 23.24 12.40 5.11
CA GLN A 637 23.17 13.45 4.10
C GLN A 637 22.03 13.25 3.07
N MET A 638 21.58 12.03 2.82
CA MET A 638 20.49 11.77 1.86
C MET A 638 19.08 12.06 2.40
N LEU A 639 18.90 12.19 3.72
CA LEU A 639 17.60 12.50 4.33
C LEU A 639 17.37 14.00 4.58
N ALA A 640 18.38 14.85 4.36
CA ALA A 640 18.31 16.29 4.65
C ALA A 640 17.73 17.15 3.50
N GLU A 641 17.62 16.65 2.27
CA GLU A 641 17.25 17.47 1.10
C GLU A 641 15.75 17.52 0.77
N ARG A 642 14.86 17.07 1.66
CA ARG A 642 13.40 17.20 1.46
C ARG A 642 12.74 18.34 2.26
N ASN A 643 13.53 19.18 2.93
CA ASN A 643 13.04 20.19 3.88
C ASN A 643 13.27 21.66 3.48
N HIS A 644 13.30 22.01 2.18
CA HIS A 644 13.35 23.42 1.76
C HIS A 644 12.32 23.75 0.66
N CYS A 645 11.07 24.02 1.07
CA CYS A 645 10.20 24.96 0.36
C CYS A 645 9.04 25.42 1.26
N CYS A 646 9.31 26.39 2.14
CA CYS A 646 8.35 27.42 2.60
C CYS A 646 9.06 28.35 3.60
N ARG A 647 9.89 29.25 3.07
CA ARG A 647 10.23 30.52 3.72
C ARG A 647 10.11 31.60 2.67
N ILE A 648 8.96 32.27 2.64
CA ILE A 648 8.81 33.57 2.00
C ILE A 648 9.53 34.57 2.90
N THR A 649 10.47 35.28 2.30
CA THR A 649 11.25 36.38 2.85
C THR A 649 10.37 37.60 3.11
N MET A 650 10.37 38.13 4.34
CA MET A 650 10.15 39.56 4.59
C MET A 650 11.50 40.17 5.01
N ALA A 651 11.87 41.26 4.34
CA ALA A 651 13.13 41.97 4.52
C ALA A 651 13.18 42.75 5.86
N PRO A 652 14.36 42.95 6.46
CA PRO A 652 14.51 43.72 7.70
C PRO A 652 14.83 45.20 7.42
N SER A 653 14.13 46.11 8.11
CA SER A 653 14.57 47.49 8.31
C SER A 653 15.31 47.60 9.64
N ARG A 654 16.50 48.19 9.59
CA ARG A 654 17.38 48.52 10.73
C ARG A 654 16.72 49.54 11.66
N GLU A 655 16.92 49.36 12.97
CA GLU A 655 17.49 50.36 13.91
C GLU A 655 17.49 49.79 15.35
N ASP A 656 18.68 49.59 15.90
CA ASP A 656 19.00 49.43 17.34
C ASP A 656 19.18 50.85 17.97
N PRO A 657 19.34 51.05 19.30
CA PRO A 657 19.45 50.09 20.43
C PRO A 657 18.68 50.50 21.72
N ILE A 658 18.66 49.63 22.75
CA ILE A 658 19.32 49.82 24.07
C ILE A 658 18.87 48.75 25.08
N ALA A 659 19.89 48.20 25.76
CA ALA A 659 19.96 47.06 26.66
C ALA A 659 19.18 47.15 27.98
N ILE A 660 18.99 45.99 28.63
CA ILE A 660 19.44 45.68 30.02
C ILE A 660 19.51 44.14 30.17
N GLU A 661 20.69 43.63 30.50
CA GLU A 661 20.99 42.23 30.88
C GLU A 661 20.47 41.87 32.28
N PRO A 662 20.48 40.57 32.64
CA PRO A 662 21.29 40.21 33.80
C PRO A 662 22.18 38.96 33.59
N SER A 663 23.50 39.21 33.62
CA SER A 663 24.60 38.48 34.32
C SER A 663 24.56 36.95 34.53
N PRO A 664 25.61 36.21 34.11
CA PRO A 664 25.85 34.79 34.43
C PRO A 664 27.04 34.56 35.38
N LEU A 665 26.99 33.56 36.28
CA LEU A 665 28.16 32.89 36.91
C LEU A 665 27.73 31.54 37.54
N PRO A 666 28.63 30.55 37.74
CA PRO A 666 29.51 29.91 36.77
C PRO A 666 29.49 28.35 36.84
N CYS A 667 30.14 27.74 35.84
CA CYS A 667 30.35 26.31 35.63
C CYS A 667 31.37 25.67 36.61
N ASN A 668 31.13 24.44 37.08
CA ASN A 668 32.04 23.27 36.93
C ASN A 668 31.69 22.13 37.91
N SER A 669 31.43 20.92 37.38
CA SER A 669 32.41 19.83 37.49
C SER A 669 32.01 18.65 36.59
N SER A 670 33.01 18.21 35.85
CA SER A 670 33.06 17.19 34.81
C SER A 670 32.73 15.78 35.29
N LEU A 671 32.02 15.00 34.47
CA LEU A 671 32.28 13.57 34.29
C LEU A 671 31.92 13.13 32.85
N HIS A 672 32.98 12.82 32.11
CA HIS A 672 33.12 11.92 30.96
C HIS A 672 32.06 11.86 29.84
N ASP A 673 32.49 12.37 28.69
CA ASP A 673 32.05 12.06 27.34
C ASP A 673 32.09 10.54 27.06
N THR A 674 30.94 9.98 26.70
CA THR A 674 30.86 8.73 25.92
C THR A 674 29.81 8.88 24.83
N SER A 675 30.30 8.92 23.58
CA SER A 675 29.59 8.64 22.33
C SER A 675 28.43 9.56 21.94
N LYS A 676 28.63 10.30 20.83
CA LYS A 676 27.56 10.80 19.96
C LYS A 676 26.77 9.63 19.38
N VAL A 677 25.86 9.06 20.17
CA VAL A 677 24.78 8.22 19.67
C VAL A 677 23.84 9.14 18.89
N SER A 678 23.47 8.72 17.68
CA SER A 678 22.38 9.33 16.91
C SER A 678 21.20 9.68 17.82
N LYS A 679 20.71 10.92 17.76
CA LYS A 679 19.55 11.38 18.55
C LYS A 679 18.23 10.72 18.13
N ASP A 680 18.22 9.88 17.09
CA ASP A 680 17.04 9.11 16.72
C ASP A 680 16.94 7.83 17.56
N GLY A 681 16.00 7.85 18.50
CA GLY A 681 15.60 6.64 19.21
C GLY A 681 15.12 5.56 18.24
N HIS A 682 15.21 4.29 18.64
CA HIS A 682 14.76 3.15 17.82
C HIS A 682 13.23 2.99 17.75
N LEU A 683 12.46 3.87 18.38
CA LEU A 683 11.00 3.85 18.38
C LEU A 683 10.47 4.71 17.23
N LEU A 684 9.65 4.12 16.37
CA LEU A 684 8.97 4.85 15.29
C LEU A 684 7.84 5.72 15.87
N HIS A 685 8.09 7.01 15.99
CA HIS A 685 7.08 7.98 16.41
C HIS A 685 6.08 8.30 15.29
N ARG A 686 4.89 8.82 15.65
CA ARG A 686 3.88 9.25 14.67
C ARG A 686 4.38 10.36 13.74
N SER A 687 5.33 11.16 14.22
CA SER A 687 6.07 12.15 13.45
C SER A 687 7.50 11.69 13.31
N LEU A 688 8.05 11.72 12.10
CA LEU A 688 9.46 11.43 11.83
C LEU A 688 10.38 12.63 12.08
N VAL A 689 9.81 13.79 12.38
CA VAL A 689 10.54 15.06 12.54
C VAL A 689 10.31 15.72 13.90
N HIS A 690 9.35 15.22 14.69
CA HIS A 690 9.06 15.71 16.03
C HIS A 690 9.14 14.56 17.02
N THR A 691 10.06 14.66 17.96
CA THR A 691 10.17 13.73 19.08
C THR A 691 9.17 14.12 20.16
N PRO A 692 8.27 13.22 20.59
CA PRO A 692 7.35 13.49 21.69
C PRO A 692 8.09 13.76 23.01
N ALA A 693 7.46 14.49 23.93
CA ALA A 693 7.99 14.68 25.28
C ALA A 693 8.10 13.32 26.01
N MET A 694 9.23 13.11 26.69
CA MET A 694 9.49 11.90 27.45
C MET A 694 8.89 12.01 28.85
N VAL A 695 7.96 11.12 29.18
CA VAL A 695 7.36 10.98 30.52
C VAL A 695 8.17 9.94 31.30
N GLU A 696 8.74 10.32 32.44
CA GLU A 696 9.54 9.42 33.29
C GLU A 696 8.71 8.73 34.36
N SER A 697 7.72 9.45 34.91
CA SER A 697 6.80 8.92 35.90
C SER A 697 5.46 9.66 35.86
N ALA A 698 4.44 9.10 36.50
CA ALA A 698 3.13 9.72 36.62
C ALA A 698 2.45 9.34 37.94
N LYS A 699 1.70 10.27 38.53
CA LYS A 699 0.95 10.05 39.78
C LYS A 699 -0.33 10.87 39.81
N GLY A 700 -1.46 10.23 40.10
CA GLY A 700 -2.77 10.87 40.08
C GLY A 700 -3.07 11.40 38.67
N LEU A 701 -3.22 12.72 38.52
CA LEU A 701 -3.42 13.39 37.24
C LEU A 701 -2.13 13.94 36.64
N ASN A 702 -0.98 13.80 37.30
CA ASN A 702 0.24 14.49 36.88
C ASN A 702 1.21 13.56 36.16
N LEU A 703 1.75 14.04 35.05
CA LEU A 703 2.87 13.47 34.30
C LEU A 703 4.13 14.25 34.65
N PHE A 704 5.22 13.55 34.98
CA PHE A 704 6.52 14.14 35.26
C PHE A 704 7.46 13.87 34.08
N LEU A 705 7.85 14.94 33.40
CA LEU A 705 8.65 14.88 32.18
C LEU A 705 10.14 14.89 32.48
N SER A 706 10.95 14.34 31.56
CA SER A 706 12.41 14.28 31.69
C SER A 706 13.10 15.66 31.72
N ASN A 707 12.40 16.73 31.32
CA ASN A 707 12.88 18.11 31.39
C ASN A 707 12.56 18.79 32.75
N GLY A 708 11.99 18.07 33.71
CA GLY A 708 11.57 18.59 35.02
C GLY A 708 10.19 19.24 35.05
N GLN A 709 9.52 19.40 33.90
CA GLN A 709 8.16 19.94 33.86
C GLN A 709 7.15 18.92 34.38
N THR A 710 6.18 19.39 35.18
CA THR A 710 4.99 18.62 35.55
C THR A 710 3.82 19.07 34.69
N VAL A 711 3.11 18.12 34.08
CA VAL A 711 1.94 18.38 33.24
C VAL A 711 0.73 17.67 33.82
N MET A 712 -0.36 18.41 34.04
CA MET A 712 -1.65 17.85 34.46
C MET A 712 -2.37 17.24 33.26
N ASP A 713 -2.61 15.94 33.30
CA ASP A 713 -3.34 15.18 32.29
C ASP A 713 -4.86 15.38 32.45
N ALA A 714 -5.40 16.36 31.73
CA ALA A 714 -6.82 16.68 31.71
C ALA A 714 -7.63 15.85 30.70
N CYS A 715 -7.00 14.93 29.97
CA CYS A 715 -7.66 14.09 28.97
C CYS A 715 -7.45 12.58 29.20
N GLY A 716 -6.60 12.18 30.14
CA GLY A 716 -6.26 10.77 30.37
C GLY A 716 -5.63 10.13 29.14
N GLY A 717 -4.86 10.90 28.36
CA GLY A 717 -4.50 10.57 26.98
C GLY A 717 -5.74 10.60 26.06
N ALA A 718 -6.07 9.47 25.44
CA ALA A 718 -7.30 9.35 24.63
C ALA A 718 -8.50 8.92 25.49
N ALA A 719 -8.73 9.57 26.64
CA ALA A 719 -9.74 9.21 27.65
C ALA A 719 -9.54 7.82 28.29
N VAL A 720 -8.29 7.43 28.56
CA VAL A 720 -7.91 6.09 29.04
C VAL A 720 -7.73 6.02 30.56
N ALA A 721 -6.98 6.96 31.14
CA ALA A 721 -6.55 6.90 32.54
C ALA A 721 -7.68 7.23 33.52
N LEU A 722 -8.56 6.25 33.78
CA LEU A 722 -9.82 6.49 34.49
C LEU A 722 -9.67 6.79 35.98
N ILE A 723 -8.77 6.07 36.67
CA ILE A 723 -8.51 6.24 38.11
C ILE A 723 -7.22 7.03 38.40
N GLY A 724 -6.60 7.61 37.37
CA GLY A 724 -5.29 8.25 37.46
C GLY A 724 -4.13 7.26 37.51
N HIS A 725 -2.91 7.79 37.60
CA HIS A 725 -1.65 7.03 37.55
C HIS A 725 -1.12 6.66 38.95
N GLY A 726 -0.31 5.60 39.01
CA GLY A 726 0.45 5.24 40.21
C GLY A 726 -0.35 4.58 41.34
N ASN A 727 -1.47 3.91 41.05
CA ASN A 727 -2.26 3.19 42.05
C ASN A 727 -1.56 1.87 42.45
N GLU A 728 -1.17 1.76 43.72
CA GLU A 728 -0.42 0.62 44.27
C GLU A 728 -1.24 -0.68 44.30
N GLU A 729 -2.56 -0.61 44.53
CA GLU A 729 -3.43 -1.80 44.55
C GLU A 729 -3.46 -2.49 43.17
N VAL A 730 -3.52 -1.69 42.10
CA VAL A 730 -3.48 -2.20 40.72
C VAL A 730 -2.09 -2.78 40.39
N GLN A 731 -1.01 -2.12 40.82
CA GLN A 731 0.34 -2.62 40.63
C GLN A 731 0.57 -3.96 41.35
N THR A 732 0.09 -4.08 42.59
CA THR A 732 0.15 -5.33 43.35
C THR A 732 -0.64 -6.43 42.64
N ALA A 733 -1.85 -6.15 42.15
CA ALA A 733 -2.63 -7.13 41.40
C ALA A 733 -1.92 -7.63 40.13
N MET A 734 -1.23 -6.73 39.42
CA MET A 734 -0.40 -7.08 38.25
C MET A 734 0.75 -8.02 38.61
N LEU A 735 1.53 -7.66 39.65
CA LEU A 735 2.69 -8.43 40.10
C LEU A 735 2.28 -9.80 40.65
N GLU A 736 1.21 -9.85 41.45
CA GLU A 736 0.67 -11.11 41.96
C GLU A 736 0.20 -12.02 40.82
N GLN A 737 -0.53 -11.50 39.84
CA GLN A 737 -0.97 -12.33 38.71
C GLN A 737 0.22 -12.81 37.88
N ALA A 738 1.21 -11.95 37.61
CA ALA A 738 2.41 -12.32 36.87
C ALA A 738 3.22 -13.43 37.57
N SER A 739 3.26 -13.43 38.91
CA SER A 739 3.93 -14.48 39.69
C SER A 739 3.16 -15.82 39.73
N LYS A 740 1.84 -15.80 39.52
CA LYS A 740 0.98 -17.00 39.49
C LYS A 740 0.91 -17.61 38.09
N VAL A 741 0.38 -16.85 37.13
CA VAL A 741 0.19 -17.26 35.74
C VAL A 741 0.38 -16.04 34.84
N SER A 742 1.47 -16.02 34.09
CA SER A 742 1.76 -14.96 33.13
C SER A 742 0.87 -15.07 31.88
N TYR A 743 0.69 -16.28 31.36
CA TYR A 743 -0.05 -16.55 30.13
C TYR A 743 -0.57 -17.99 30.07
N VAL A 744 -1.80 -18.16 29.57
CA VAL A 744 -2.39 -19.43 29.12
C VAL A 744 -3.28 -19.17 27.91
N HIS A 745 -3.47 -20.17 27.03
CA HIS A 745 -4.33 -20.03 25.84
C HIS A 745 -5.78 -20.43 26.13
N THR A 746 -6.74 -19.67 25.63
CA THR A 746 -8.18 -19.79 25.95
C THR A 746 -8.87 -21.01 25.34
N GLN A 747 -8.24 -21.67 24.37
CA GLN A 747 -8.79 -22.90 23.79
C GLN A 747 -8.86 -24.05 24.81
N SER A 748 -7.95 -24.08 25.79
CA SER A 748 -7.89 -25.17 26.79
C SER A 748 -7.99 -24.69 28.23
N TYR A 749 -7.78 -23.40 28.50
CA TYR A 749 -7.63 -22.90 29.88
C TYR A 749 -8.37 -21.58 30.11
N THR A 750 -8.78 -21.36 31.35
CA THR A 750 -9.24 -20.06 31.88
C THR A 750 -8.43 -19.70 33.13
N THR A 751 -8.63 -18.50 33.68
CA THR A 751 -7.99 -18.07 34.94
C THR A 751 -8.99 -17.40 35.87
N PRO A 752 -8.75 -17.43 37.21
CA PRO A 752 -9.60 -16.71 38.17
C PRO A 752 -9.71 -15.20 37.88
N ALA A 753 -8.67 -14.60 37.30
CA ALA A 753 -8.68 -13.20 36.91
C ALA A 753 -9.65 -12.93 35.75
N ALA A 754 -9.63 -13.77 34.70
CA ALA A 754 -10.54 -13.65 33.57
C ALA A 754 -12.00 -13.89 33.98
N GLU A 755 -12.26 -14.96 34.73
CA GLU A 755 -13.61 -15.27 35.26
C GLU A 755 -14.09 -14.19 36.23
N GLY A 756 -13.21 -13.68 37.10
CA GLY A 756 -13.52 -12.61 38.03
C GLY A 756 -13.86 -11.30 37.35
N LEU A 757 -13.17 -10.97 36.25
CA LEU A 757 -13.49 -9.79 35.44
C LEU A 757 -14.83 -9.96 34.70
N ALA A 758 -15.10 -11.14 34.12
CA ALA A 758 -16.42 -11.40 33.54
C ALA A 758 -17.52 -11.28 34.60
N HIS A 759 -17.28 -11.84 35.79
CA HIS A 759 -18.22 -11.80 36.90
C HIS A 759 -18.51 -10.37 37.37
N ILE A 760 -17.51 -9.52 37.61
CA ILE A 760 -17.77 -8.14 38.09
C ILE A 760 -18.56 -7.30 37.07
N LEU A 761 -18.41 -7.59 35.76
CA LEU A 761 -19.11 -6.88 34.70
C LEU A 761 -20.53 -7.41 34.44
N LEU A 762 -20.77 -8.71 34.65
CA LEU A 762 -21.98 -9.40 34.17
C LEU A 762 -22.78 -10.12 35.28
N ASN A 763 -22.34 -10.08 36.53
CA ASN A 763 -23.05 -10.75 37.62
C ASN A 763 -24.49 -10.20 37.73
N GLY A 764 -25.47 -11.10 37.77
CA GLY A 764 -26.90 -10.75 37.78
C GLY A 764 -27.49 -10.43 36.40
N ASN A 765 -26.75 -10.65 35.31
CA ASN A 765 -27.15 -10.38 33.92
C ASN A 765 -27.67 -8.94 33.72
N PRO A 766 -26.87 -7.91 34.04
CA PRO A 766 -27.29 -6.53 33.92
C PRO A 766 -27.72 -6.25 32.49
N HIS A 767 -28.95 -5.73 32.34
CA HIS A 767 -29.54 -5.43 31.03
C HIS A 767 -29.60 -6.64 30.08
N GLY A 768 -29.58 -7.87 30.59
CA GLY A 768 -29.58 -9.09 29.76
C GLY A 768 -28.24 -9.42 29.10
N LEU A 769 -27.17 -8.69 29.39
CA LEU A 769 -25.80 -9.04 28.98
C LEU A 769 -25.32 -10.28 29.74
N GLU A 770 -24.86 -11.30 29.02
CA GLU A 770 -24.62 -12.62 29.60
C GLU A 770 -23.16 -13.12 29.43
N LYS A 771 -22.51 -12.79 28.32
CA LYS A 771 -21.14 -13.27 28.02
C LYS A 771 -20.20 -12.12 27.68
N ALA A 772 -18.96 -12.25 28.13
CA ALA A 772 -17.87 -11.33 27.81
C ALA A 772 -16.77 -12.06 27.03
N LEU A 773 -16.25 -11.41 26.00
CA LEU A 773 -15.01 -11.78 25.32
C LEU A 773 -13.97 -10.68 25.57
N PHE A 774 -12.78 -11.04 26.05
CA PHE A 774 -11.71 -10.06 26.30
C PHE A 774 -10.56 -10.16 25.29
N VAL A 775 -10.17 -9.03 24.70
CA VAL A 775 -9.08 -8.91 23.71
C VAL A 775 -8.14 -7.74 24.07
N GLY A 776 -7.07 -7.53 23.30
CA GLY A 776 -6.00 -6.58 23.65
C GLY A 776 -6.31 -5.13 23.30
N SER A 777 -7.15 -4.87 22.30
CA SER A 777 -7.49 -3.51 21.89
C SER A 777 -8.95 -3.33 21.48
N GLY A 778 -9.41 -2.07 21.51
CA GLY A 778 -10.73 -1.72 20.98
C GLY A 778 -10.88 -2.00 19.48
N SER A 779 -9.78 -1.95 18.71
CA SER A 779 -9.81 -2.27 17.28
C SER A 779 -10.10 -3.75 17.02
N GLU A 780 -9.54 -4.63 17.87
CA GLU A 780 -9.81 -6.07 17.84
C GLU A 780 -11.21 -6.38 18.39
N ALA A 781 -11.65 -5.66 19.43
CA ALA A 781 -12.97 -5.86 20.02
C ALA A 781 -14.09 -5.47 19.07
N VAL A 782 -13.84 -4.42 18.28
CA VAL A 782 -14.79 -4.01 17.27
C VAL A 782 -14.60 -4.84 16.02
N GLU A 783 -13.50 -4.68 15.27
CA GLU A 783 -13.25 -5.30 13.95
C GLU A 783 -14.48 -5.31 12.98
N GLN A 784 -15.57 -4.60 13.35
CA GLN A 784 -16.95 -4.61 12.84
C GLN A 784 -17.72 -3.33 13.28
N GLN A 785 -17.73 -2.35 12.38
CA GLN A 785 -18.59 -1.16 12.08
C GLN A 785 -18.63 0.31 12.76
N SER A 786 -17.88 1.42 12.41
CA SER A 786 -17.76 2.91 12.85
C SER A 786 -16.31 3.38 13.29
N TYR A 787 -15.96 4.60 13.82
CA TYR A 787 -14.53 4.87 14.25
C TYR A 787 -14.17 4.00 15.44
N HIS A 788 -13.74 2.82 15.08
CA HIS A 788 -13.73 1.70 15.98
C HIS A 788 -12.40 0.98 15.93
N GLY A 789 -11.43 1.54 15.22
CA GLY A 789 -10.09 1.00 15.18
C GLY A 789 -9.36 1.24 13.89
N ASN A 790 -8.23 0.56 13.76
CA ASN A 790 -7.30 0.72 12.65
C ASN A 790 -6.99 -0.60 11.92
N THR A 791 -7.74 -1.69 12.19
CA THR A 791 -7.75 -2.90 11.35
C THR A 791 -8.59 -2.65 10.10
N LEU A 792 -8.49 -3.48 9.06
CA LEU A 792 -9.22 -3.24 7.80
C LEU A 792 -10.74 -3.25 8.00
N GLY A 793 -11.26 -4.20 8.79
CA GLY A 793 -12.67 -4.24 9.21
C GLY A 793 -13.05 -3.01 10.01
N ALA A 794 -12.23 -2.68 11.02
CA ALA A 794 -12.46 -1.54 11.90
C ALA A 794 -12.36 -0.16 11.18
N MET A 795 -11.60 -0.09 10.10
CA MET A 795 -11.35 1.15 9.35
C MET A 795 -12.35 1.35 8.20
N SER A 796 -12.79 0.25 7.57
CA SER A 796 -13.78 0.28 6.46
C SER A 796 -15.08 0.95 6.83
N ILE A 797 -15.33 0.99 8.11
CA ILE A 797 -16.55 1.42 8.75
C ILE A 797 -16.39 2.77 9.46
N SER A 798 -15.14 3.13 9.77
CA SER A 798 -14.76 4.38 10.38
C SER A 798 -15.08 5.53 9.45
N SER A 799 -15.29 6.70 10.03
CA SER A 799 -15.44 7.97 9.32
C SER A 799 -14.16 8.83 9.34
N ASN A 800 -13.07 8.38 9.98
CA ASN A 800 -11.81 9.12 10.00
C ASN A 800 -11.12 9.07 8.61
N VAL A 801 -11.38 10.10 7.80
CA VAL A 801 -10.97 10.18 6.39
C VAL A 801 -9.45 10.10 6.24
N ALA A 802 -8.70 10.87 7.03
CA ALA A 802 -7.24 10.93 6.95
C ALA A 802 -6.56 9.55 7.11
N ARG A 803 -7.16 8.65 7.90
CA ARG A 803 -6.65 7.28 8.08
C ARG A 803 -7.10 6.32 6.99
N LYS A 804 -8.19 6.62 6.28
CA LYS A 804 -8.77 5.77 5.23
C LYS A 804 -8.14 5.98 3.86
N VAL A 805 -7.78 7.22 3.52
CA VAL A 805 -7.23 7.60 2.21
C VAL A 805 -6.09 6.67 1.75
N PRO A 806 -5.11 6.27 2.59
CA PRO A 806 -4.06 5.35 2.18
C PRO A 806 -4.52 3.94 1.77
N TYR A 807 -5.76 3.56 2.11
CA TYR A 807 -6.34 2.22 1.92
C TYR A 807 -7.57 2.23 1.01
N GLU A 808 -7.81 3.33 0.30
CA GLU A 808 -8.93 3.45 -0.64
C GLU A 808 -8.83 2.36 -1.74
N GLY A 809 -9.93 1.63 -1.96
CA GLY A 809 -9.97 0.45 -2.84
C GLY A 809 -9.77 -0.91 -2.16
N PHE A 810 -9.38 -0.95 -0.88
CA PHE A 810 -9.27 -2.19 -0.08
C PHE A 810 -10.31 -2.30 1.04
N ALA A 811 -11.10 -1.25 1.26
CA ALA A 811 -12.15 -1.24 2.27
C ALA A 811 -13.24 -2.28 1.94
N TYR A 812 -13.88 -2.83 2.97
CA TYR A 812 -15.02 -3.73 2.80
C TYR A 812 -16.14 -3.03 2.01
N PRO A 813 -16.63 -3.64 0.90
CA PRO A 813 -17.56 -2.98 0.00
C PRO A 813 -18.99 -2.90 0.55
N HIS A 814 -19.33 -3.71 1.56
CA HIS A 814 -20.69 -3.85 2.09
C HIS A 814 -20.91 -3.03 3.37
N VAL A 815 -20.57 -1.74 3.32
CA VAL A 815 -20.75 -0.81 4.44
C VAL A 815 -21.54 0.40 3.97
N SER A 816 -22.75 0.55 4.51
CA SER A 816 -23.57 1.76 4.37
C SER A 816 -23.32 2.75 5.48
N ARG A 817 -23.61 4.03 5.22
CA ARG A 817 -23.48 5.12 6.22
C ARG A 817 -24.69 6.03 6.14
N VAL A 818 -25.11 6.51 7.31
CA VAL A 818 -26.15 7.53 7.47
C VAL A 818 -25.55 8.76 8.15
N SER A 819 -26.28 9.87 8.08
CA SER A 819 -25.85 11.15 8.64
C SER A 819 -25.59 11.05 10.15
N PRO A 820 -24.56 11.74 10.66
CA PRO A 820 -24.30 11.78 12.09
C PRO A 820 -25.42 12.53 12.84
N PRO A 821 -25.82 12.09 14.04
CA PRO A 821 -26.81 12.75 14.88
C PRO A 821 -26.28 14.03 15.55
N TYR A 822 -25.63 14.92 14.79
CA TYR A 822 -24.99 16.13 15.32
C TYR A 822 -25.81 17.40 15.06
N ALA A 823 -26.68 17.75 16.00
CA ALA A 823 -27.65 18.83 15.85
C ALA A 823 -27.01 20.22 15.62
N TYR A 824 -25.89 20.55 16.27
CA TYR A 824 -25.26 21.87 16.10
C TYR A 824 -24.87 22.12 14.64
N ARG A 825 -24.40 21.09 13.92
CA ARG A 825 -23.96 21.20 12.53
C ARG A 825 -25.05 20.92 11.50
N TYR A 826 -25.92 19.95 11.75
CA TYR A 826 -26.79 19.38 10.72
C TYR A 826 -28.29 19.63 10.92
N MET A 827 -28.70 20.26 12.03
CA MET A 827 -30.07 20.73 12.19
C MET A 827 -30.29 22.00 11.37
N ARG A 828 -31.35 22.01 10.56
CA ARG A 828 -31.69 23.16 9.70
C ARG A 828 -32.27 24.29 10.55
N GLU A 829 -32.18 25.54 10.09
CA GLU A 829 -32.64 26.72 10.86
C GLU A 829 -34.11 26.64 11.27
N GLN A 830 -34.97 26.09 10.40
CA GLN A 830 -36.41 25.95 10.65
C GLN A 830 -36.80 24.61 11.30
N GLU A 831 -35.82 23.78 11.67
CA GLU A 831 -36.05 22.43 12.19
C GLU A 831 -35.97 22.42 13.72
N THR A 832 -37.00 21.89 14.37
CA THR A 832 -36.96 21.59 15.80
C THR A 832 -36.09 20.35 16.06
N LYS A 833 -35.56 20.20 17.28
CA LYS A 833 -34.79 18.99 17.65
C LYS A 833 -35.57 17.69 17.42
N ALA A 834 -36.88 17.69 17.64
CA ALA A 834 -37.73 16.53 17.40
C ALA A 834 -37.85 16.19 15.90
N GLN A 835 -37.99 17.20 15.05
CA GLN A 835 -37.99 17.02 13.59
C GLN A 835 -36.62 16.55 13.09
N PHE A 836 -35.53 17.07 13.65
CA PHE A 836 -34.17 16.59 13.36
C PHE A 836 -34.01 15.10 13.68
N THR A 837 -34.39 14.68 14.89
CA THR A 837 -34.39 13.27 15.28
C THR A 837 -35.25 12.43 14.32
N ALA A 838 -36.48 12.87 14.00
CA ALA A 838 -37.37 12.15 13.09
C ALA A 838 -36.77 11.99 11.70
N ARG A 839 -36.11 13.04 11.17
CA ARG A 839 -35.44 12.98 9.86
C ARG A 839 -34.29 11.97 9.84
N LEU A 840 -33.47 11.94 10.89
CA LEU A 840 -32.37 10.96 10.98
C LEU A 840 -32.87 9.52 11.07
N LEU A 841 -33.99 9.30 11.79
CA LEU A 841 -34.61 7.98 11.87
C LEU A 841 -35.23 7.55 10.54
N GLN A 842 -35.87 8.49 9.82
CA GLN A 842 -36.38 8.24 8.48
C GLN A 842 -35.24 7.89 7.52
N GLU A 843 -34.14 8.65 7.55
CA GLU A 843 -32.95 8.37 6.75
C GLU A 843 -32.36 6.98 7.03
N LEU A 844 -32.31 6.57 8.30
CA LEU A 844 -31.85 5.24 8.68
C LEU A 844 -32.76 4.13 8.15
N GLU A 845 -34.08 4.32 8.27
CA GLU A 845 -35.07 3.37 7.75
C GLU A 845 -35.01 3.26 6.23
N ASP A 846 -34.94 4.40 5.53
CA ASP A 846 -34.79 4.47 4.07
C ASP A 846 -33.52 3.73 3.62
N GLU A 847 -32.42 3.87 4.37
CA GLU A 847 -31.16 3.17 4.06
C GLU A 847 -31.26 1.65 4.30
N PHE A 848 -31.90 1.21 5.38
CA PHE A 848 -32.19 -0.22 5.58
C PHE A 848 -33.02 -0.80 4.42
N LEU A 849 -34.04 -0.06 3.97
CA LEU A 849 -34.88 -0.46 2.85
C LEU A 849 -34.12 -0.46 1.52
N ARG A 850 -33.25 0.53 1.29
CA ARG A 850 -32.42 0.65 0.07
C ARG A 850 -31.42 -0.51 -0.06
N VAL A 851 -30.78 -0.90 1.06
CA VAL A 851 -29.84 -2.03 1.08
C VAL A 851 -30.57 -3.37 0.95
N GLY A 852 -31.80 -3.45 1.47
CA GLY A 852 -32.53 -4.69 1.69
C GLY A 852 -32.34 -5.14 3.13
N PRO A 853 -33.36 -5.02 4.01
CA PRO A 853 -33.20 -5.30 5.45
C PRO A 853 -32.66 -6.69 5.76
N GLU A 854 -33.00 -7.69 4.92
CA GLU A 854 -32.50 -9.07 5.02
C GLU A 854 -30.99 -9.21 4.76
N ARG A 855 -30.36 -8.16 4.23
CA ARG A 855 -28.91 -8.07 3.96
C ARG A 855 -28.18 -7.22 5.00
N VAL A 856 -28.90 -6.57 5.92
CA VAL A 856 -28.30 -5.74 6.96
C VAL A 856 -28.11 -6.56 8.23
N VAL A 857 -26.86 -6.81 8.61
CA VAL A 857 -26.54 -7.62 9.81
C VAL A 857 -26.67 -6.80 11.10
N ALA A 858 -26.16 -5.56 11.10
CA ALA A 858 -26.11 -4.73 12.27
C ALA A 858 -26.16 -3.22 11.93
N PHE A 859 -26.66 -2.43 12.87
CA PHE A 859 -26.41 -1.00 12.97
C PHE A 859 -25.43 -0.76 14.12
N VAL A 860 -24.38 0.01 13.84
CA VAL A 860 -23.29 0.18 14.79
C VAL A 860 -22.94 1.66 14.94
N ALA A 861 -22.86 2.10 16.20
CA ALA A 861 -22.63 3.49 16.56
C ALA A 861 -21.92 3.62 17.90
N GLU A 862 -21.15 4.70 18.08
CA GLU A 862 -20.78 5.14 19.41
C GLU A 862 -22.01 5.76 20.10
N THR A 863 -22.29 5.41 21.37
CA THR A 863 -23.42 6.02 22.11
C THR A 863 -23.23 7.53 22.26
N ILE A 864 -21.98 7.96 22.49
CA ILE A 864 -21.54 9.35 22.39
C ILE A 864 -20.27 9.35 21.55
N MET A 865 -20.27 10.07 20.42
CA MET A 865 -19.13 10.06 19.49
C MET A 865 -17.90 10.65 20.14
N GLY A 866 -16.79 9.92 20.11
CA GLY A 866 -15.56 10.27 20.81
C GLY A 866 -14.65 11.21 20.02
N ALA A 867 -13.45 10.73 19.71
CA ALA A 867 -12.34 11.56 19.23
C ALA A 867 -12.57 12.25 17.87
N THR A 868 -13.36 11.66 16.97
CA THR A 868 -13.48 12.15 15.59
C THR A 868 -14.37 13.39 15.50
N SER A 869 -15.48 13.40 16.24
CA SER A 869 -16.46 14.50 16.21
C SER A 869 -16.55 15.26 17.54
N GLY A 870 -15.77 14.88 18.55
CA GLY A 870 -15.65 15.56 19.83
C GLY A 870 -16.91 15.48 20.69
N CYS A 871 -17.11 14.39 21.45
CA CYS A 871 -18.20 14.25 22.43
C CYS A 871 -19.61 14.60 21.92
N VAL A 872 -19.95 14.23 20.67
CA VAL A 872 -21.30 14.49 20.13
C VAL A 872 -22.31 13.62 20.84
N THR A 873 -23.26 14.26 21.52
CA THR A 873 -24.40 13.61 22.15
C THR A 873 -25.55 13.45 21.15
N PRO A 874 -26.25 12.30 21.16
CA PRO A 874 -27.41 12.09 20.30
C PRO A 874 -28.56 13.04 20.70
N PRO A 875 -29.39 13.50 19.75
CA PRO A 875 -30.58 14.25 20.09
C PRO A 875 -31.59 13.32 20.78
N THR A 876 -32.41 13.91 21.65
CA THR A 876 -33.39 13.16 22.46
C THR A 876 -34.24 12.25 21.59
N GLY A 877 -34.37 10.99 22.01
CA GLY A 877 -35.19 9.98 21.33
C GLY A 877 -34.52 9.23 20.18
N TYR A 878 -33.33 9.65 19.74
CA TYR A 878 -32.63 9.03 18.60
C TYR A 878 -32.39 7.54 18.83
N PHE A 879 -31.70 7.15 19.89
CA PHE A 879 -31.41 5.72 20.11
C PHE A 879 -32.64 4.87 20.43
N LYS A 880 -33.70 5.45 21.00
CA LYS A 880 -35.00 4.75 21.14
C LYS A 880 -35.61 4.43 19.78
N GLY A 881 -35.53 5.38 18.84
CA GLY A 881 -35.95 5.17 17.46
C GLY A 881 -35.08 4.14 16.73
N VAL A 882 -33.75 4.26 16.84
CA VAL A 882 -32.80 3.29 16.26
C VAL A 882 -33.08 1.88 16.77
N ARG A 883 -33.23 1.70 18.08
CA ARG A 883 -33.58 0.41 18.70
C ARG A 883 -34.87 -0.15 18.11
N SER A 884 -35.91 0.69 18.01
CA SER A 884 -37.21 0.31 17.44
C SER A 884 -37.10 -0.14 15.97
N LEU A 885 -36.30 0.56 15.16
CA LEU A 885 -36.03 0.19 13.76
C LEU A 885 -35.26 -1.13 13.68
N CYS A 886 -34.21 -1.29 14.49
CA CYS A 886 -33.45 -2.54 14.56
C CYS A 886 -34.35 -3.73 14.93
N ASP A 887 -35.25 -3.56 15.91
CA ASP A 887 -36.22 -4.61 16.27
C ASP A 887 -37.23 -4.89 15.15
N LYS A 888 -37.72 -3.85 14.47
CA LYS A 888 -38.66 -3.98 13.34
C LYS A 888 -38.10 -4.83 12.21
N TYR A 889 -36.81 -4.67 11.90
CA TYR A 889 -36.16 -5.31 10.76
C TYR A 889 -35.29 -6.52 11.11
N GLY A 890 -35.16 -6.88 12.39
CA GLY A 890 -34.31 -7.99 12.84
C GLY A 890 -32.81 -7.71 12.73
N ILE A 891 -32.42 -6.44 12.78
CA ILE A 891 -31.04 -5.96 12.67
C ILE A 891 -30.43 -5.86 14.06
N LEU A 892 -29.17 -6.31 14.24
CA LEU A 892 -28.48 -6.20 15.53
C LEU A 892 -28.10 -4.74 15.84
N LEU A 893 -28.32 -4.30 17.06
CA LEU A 893 -27.78 -3.02 17.56
C LEU A 893 -26.46 -3.26 18.29
N ILE A 894 -25.38 -2.70 17.77
CA ILE A 894 -24.06 -2.73 18.42
C ILE A 894 -23.70 -1.31 18.87
N LEU A 895 -23.40 -1.14 20.15
CA LEU A 895 -22.94 0.15 20.67
C LEU A 895 -21.46 0.09 21.04
N ASP A 896 -20.68 0.96 20.41
CA ASP A 896 -19.29 1.19 20.80
C ASP A 896 -19.24 2.16 21.99
N GLU A 897 -18.92 1.60 23.15
CA GLU A 897 -18.71 2.36 24.38
C GLU A 897 -17.26 2.31 24.87
N ILE A 898 -16.31 2.10 23.95
CA ILE A 898 -14.88 2.06 24.24
C ILE A 898 -14.39 3.39 24.85
N MET A 899 -14.94 4.52 24.42
CA MET A 899 -14.54 5.84 24.93
C MET A 899 -15.56 6.44 25.91
N CYS A 900 -16.86 6.24 25.66
CA CYS A 900 -17.94 6.86 26.45
C CYS A 900 -18.49 5.98 27.58
N GLY A 901 -18.18 4.67 27.59
CA GLY A 901 -18.63 3.73 28.62
C GLY A 901 -17.72 3.67 29.84
N VAL A 902 -17.91 2.62 30.63
CA VAL A 902 -17.19 2.32 31.87
C VAL A 902 -17.22 3.51 32.85
N GLY A 903 -18.38 4.17 32.99
CA GLY A 903 -18.56 5.27 33.94
C GLY A 903 -18.28 6.67 33.40
N ARG A 904 -17.66 6.80 32.21
CA ARG A 904 -17.12 8.08 31.70
C ARG A 904 -18.17 9.16 31.52
N THR A 905 -19.41 8.77 31.27
CA THR A 905 -20.56 9.66 31.05
C THR A 905 -21.44 9.86 32.28
N GLY A 906 -21.05 9.30 33.43
CA GLY A 906 -21.81 9.38 34.70
C GLY A 906 -22.73 8.20 34.97
N THR A 907 -22.81 7.23 34.05
CA THR A 907 -23.41 5.90 34.23
C THR A 907 -22.41 4.84 33.77
N PHE A 908 -22.53 3.59 34.23
CA PHE A 908 -21.54 2.57 33.88
C PHE A 908 -21.53 2.34 32.36
N PHE A 909 -22.71 2.10 31.78
CA PHE A 909 -22.91 2.16 30.34
C PHE A 909 -23.58 3.48 29.95
N ALA A 910 -23.16 4.09 28.86
CA ALA A 910 -23.73 5.34 28.36
C ALA A 910 -25.17 5.13 27.84
N PHE A 911 -25.48 3.96 27.28
CA PHE A 911 -26.82 3.63 26.77
C PHE A 911 -27.91 3.64 27.85
N GLU A 912 -27.54 3.51 29.14
CA GLU A 912 -28.48 3.61 30.26
C GLU A 912 -29.23 4.94 30.25
N GLN A 913 -28.54 6.01 29.86
CA GLN A 913 -29.11 7.36 29.77
C GLN A 913 -30.02 7.53 28.54
N GLU A 914 -29.89 6.65 27.55
CA GLU A 914 -30.76 6.62 26.36
C GLU A 914 -32.02 5.76 26.59
N GLY A 915 -32.04 4.96 27.65
CA GLY A 915 -33.17 4.11 28.02
C GLY A 915 -33.41 2.97 27.02
N ILE A 916 -32.32 2.40 26.50
CA ILE A 916 -32.32 1.25 25.58
C ILE A 916 -31.25 0.23 25.99
N VAL A 917 -31.29 -0.96 25.40
CA VAL A 917 -30.28 -2.00 25.58
C VAL A 917 -29.78 -2.47 24.21
N PRO A 918 -28.45 -2.47 23.96
CA PRO A 918 -27.89 -3.01 22.73
C PRO A 918 -27.77 -4.53 22.78
N ASP A 919 -27.57 -5.12 21.62
CA ASP A 919 -27.40 -6.57 21.47
C ASP A 919 -25.96 -7.00 21.73
N ILE A 920 -25.03 -6.10 21.39
CA ILE A 920 -23.61 -6.20 21.69
C ILE A 920 -23.13 -4.82 22.11
N VAL A 921 -22.32 -4.74 23.16
CA VAL A 921 -21.63 -3.51 23.55
C VAL A 921 -20.13 -3.76 23.65
N THR A 922 -19.32 -2.85 23.11
CA THR A 922 -17.86 -2.92 23.24
C THR A 922 -17.37 -1.91 24.27
N VAL A 923 -16.41 -2.33 25.09
CA VAL A 923 -15.77 -1.51 26.12
C VAL A 923 -14.26 -1.70 26.06
N ALA A 924 -13.47 -0.68 26.35
CA ALA A 924 -12.01 -0.79 26.48
C ALA A 924 -11.52 0.35 27.37
N LYS A 925 -10.34 0.93 27.08
CA LYS A 925 -9.81 2.15 27.72
C LYS A 925 -9.99 2.16 29.24
N GLY A 926 -11.07 2.78 29.74
CA GLY A 926 -11.45 2.82 31.15
C GLY A 926 -11.56 1.44 31.82
N LEU A 927 -11.84 0.38 31.05
CA LEU A 927 -11.84 -1.01 31.53
C LEU A 927 -10.54 -1.39 32.25
N GLY A 928 -9.40 -1.11 31.61
CA GLY A 928 -8.06 -1.32 32.18
C GLY A 928 -7.49 -0.09 32.89
N GLY A 929 -8.21 1.04 32.88
CA GLY A 929 -7.82 2.29 33.54
C GLY A 929 -6.48 2.89 33.10
N GLY A 930 -5.92 2.47 31.96
CA GLY A 930 -4.58 2.84 31.50
C GLY A 930 -3.43 1.99 32.06
N TYR A 931 -3.71 0.99 32.90
CA TYR A 931 -2.71 0.09 33.49
C TYR A 931 -2.46 -1.16 32.64
N ALA A 932 -3.44 -1.58 31.84
CA ALA A 932 -3.31 -2.69 30.91
C ALA A 932 -4.05 -2.43 29.60
N ALA A 933 -3.51 -2.96 28.50
CA ALA A 933 -4.21 -3.06 27.23
C ALA A 933 -5.25 -4.17 27.31
N ILE A 934 -6.53 -3.78 27.28
CA ILE A 934 -7.68 -4.68 27.34
C ILE A 934 -8.93 -4.03 26.76
N ALA A 935 -9.74 -4.85 26.10
CA ALA A 935 -11.08 -4.53 25.63
C ALA A 935 -12.01 -5.72 25.90
N GLY A 936 -13.32 -5.45 25.93
CA GLY A 936 -14.39 -6.41 26.16
C GLY A 936 -15.49 -6.26 25.12
N VAL A 937 -15.98 -7.39 24.61
CA VAL A 937 -17.23 -7.49 23.86
C VAL A 937 -18.24 -8.16 24.77
N LEU A 938 -19.28 -7.42 25.19
CA LEU A 938 -20.33 -7.92 26.05
C LEU A 938 -21.56 -8.23 25.20
N VAL A 939 -22.09 -9.44 25.33
CA VAL A 939 -23.08 -10.00 24.41
C VAL A 939 -24.36 -10.30 25.16
N HIS A 940 -25.49 -9.82 24.64
CA HIS A 940 -26.81 -10.06 25.17
C HIS A 940 -27.20 -11.55 25.03
N SER A 941 -27.93 -12.10 26.01
CA SER A 941 -28.36 -13.51 26.03
C SER A 941 -29.02 -13.95 24.73
N LYS A 942 -29.87 -13.10 24.15
CA LYS A 942 -30.50 -13.34 22.84
C LYS A 942 -29.55 -13.77 21.72
N VAL A 943 -28.32 -13.24 21.68
CA VAL A 943 -27.30 -13.60 20.67
C VAL A 943 -26.59 -14.90 21.10
N VAL A 944 -26.30 -15.03 22.39
CA VAL A 944 -25.69 -16.23 22.97
C VAL A 944 -26.58 -17.46 22.77
N ASP A 945 -27.88 -17.33 22.94
CA ASP A 945 -28.87 -18.40 22.79
C ASP A 945 -28.96 -18.89 21.35
N VAL A 946 -28.82 -17.99 20.36
CA VAL A 946 -28.70 -18.39 18.95
C VAL A 946 -27.43 -19.22 18.73
N LEU A 947 -26.28 -18.79 19.25
CA LEU A 947 -25.02 -19.55 19.14
C LEU A 947 -25.12 -20.93 19.80
N ARG A 948 -25.76 -21.02 20.98
CA ARG A 948 -26.04 -22.29 21.67
C ARG A 948 -26.94 -23.20 20.85
N SER A 949 -27.99 -22.66 20.26
CA SER A 949 -28.95 -23.43 19.46
C SER A 949 -28.39 -23.90 18.11
N GLY A 950 -27.39 -23.20 17.58
CA GLY A 950 -26.74 -23.50 16.30
C GLY A 950 -25.56 -24.45 16.45
N THR A 951 -24.36 -23.96 16.13
CA THR A 951 -23.11 -24.76 16.15
C THR A 951 -22.67 -25.16 17.55
N ASN A 952 -23.24 -24.54 18.60
CA ASN A 952 -22.80 -24.64 19.99
C ASN A 952 -21.29 -24.34 20.16
N ALA A 953 -20.72 -23.58 19.22
CA ALA A 953 -19.30 -23.25 19.15
C ALA A 953 -19.12 -21.84 18.61
N PHE A 954 -18.22 -21.08 19.24
CA PHE A 954 -17.81 -19.76 18.77
C PHE A 954 -16.41 -19.90 18.13
N ASN A 955 -16.37 -19.91 16.79
CA ASN A 955 -15.13 -20.09 16.04
C ASN A 955 -14.37 -18.77 15.91
N ASN A 956 -13.76 -18.34 17.01
CA ASN A 956 -12.90 -17.17 17.08
C ASN A 956 -11.80 -17.40 18.14
N GLY A 957 -10.62 -16.81 17.94
CA GLY A 957 -9.52 -16.95 18.89
C GLY A 957 -8.35 -16.01 18.61
N HIS A 958 -7.92 -15.28 19.63
CA HIS A 958 -6.69 -14.49 19.62
C HIS A 958 -5.66 -15.08 20.57
N THR A 959 -4.36 -15.00 20.22
CA THR A 959 -3.27 -15.48 21.09
C THR A 959 -3.39 -14.92 22.50
N TYR A 960 -3.62 -13.61 22.65
CA TYR A 960 -3.73 -12.93 23.95
C TYR A 960 -5.17 -12.69 24.42
N GLN A 961 -6.13 -13.46 23.89
CA GLN A 961 -7.50 -13.43 24.38
C GLN A 961 -7.52 -13.74 25.88
N ALA A 962 -8.28 -12.95 26.65
CA ALA A 962 -8.36 -13.05 28.11
C ALA A 962 -6.99 -13.15 28.83
N HIS A 963 -6.01 -12.34 28.39
CA HIS A 963 -4.65 -12.36 28.94
C HIS A 963 -4.65 -12.20 30.47
N PRO A 964 -4.11 -13.16 31.25
CA PRO A 964 -4.31 -13.21 32.71
C PRO A 964 -3.93 -11.92 33.43
N ILE A 965 -2.75 -11.35 33.11
CA ILE A 965 -2.27 -10.10 33.73
C ILE A 965 -3.23 -8.95 33.42
N SER A 966 -3.66 -8.79 32.18
CA SER A 966 -4.57 -7.71 31.78
C SER A 966 -5.93 -7.84 32.46
N CYS A 967 -6.45 -9.06 32.58
CA CYS A 967 -7.70 -9.32 33.28
C CYS A 967 -7.59 -9.03 34.78
N ALA A 968 -6.47 -9.38 35.43
CA ALA A 968 -6.26 -9.08 36.85
C ALA A 968 -6.14 -7.57 37.10
N THR A 969 -5.42 -6.86 36.22
CA THR A 969 -5.34 -5.40 36.24
C THR A 969 -6.71 -4.76 36.12
N ALA A 970 -7.48 -5.15 35.09
CA ALA A 970 -8.81 -4.60 34.86
C ALA A 970 -9.76 -4.93 36.02
N LEU A 971 -9.70 -6.14 36.57
CA LEU A 971 -10.50 -6.52 37.73
C LEU A 971 -10.18 -5.64 38.95
N ALA A 972 -8.90 -5.36 39.22
CA ALA A 972 -8.51 -4.43 40.28
C ALA A 972 -9.04 -3.02 40.04
N VAL A 973 -8.91 -2.50 38.81
CA VAL A 973 -9.46 -1.20 38.43
C VAL A 973 -10.98 -1.15 38.63
N GLN A 974 -11.71 -2.15 38.15
CA GLN A 974 -13.18 -2.16 38.26
C GLN A 974 -13.65 -2.33 39.71
N ARG A 975 -12.90 -3.06 40.55
CA ARG A 975 -13.16 -3.11 42.01
C ARG A 975 -13.01 -1.74 42.66
N ILE A 976 -11.98 -0.99 42.30
CA ILE A 976 -11.77 0.39 42.79
C ILE A 976 -12.92 1.29 42.32
N VAL A 977 -13.28 1.22 41.04
CA VAL A 977 -14.40 2.01 40.47
C VAL A 977 -15.70 1.76 41.23
N GLN A 978 -16.01 0.49 41.52
CA GLN A 978 -17.21 0.11 42.26
C GLN A 978 -17.12 0.47 43.75
N ARG A 979 -16.01 0.12 44.43
CA ARG A 979 -15.80 0.34 45.88
C ARG A 979 -15.82 1.82 46.23
N ASP A 980 -15.13 2.64 45.45
CA ASP A 980 -14.95 4.07 45.72
C ASP A 980 -16.04 4.93 45.08
N ASN A 981 -17.06 4.29 44.49
CA ASN A 981 -18.20 4.91 43.85
C ASN A 981 -17.81 5.99 42.81
N LEU A 982 -16.85 5.63 41.94
CA LEU A 982 -16.25 6.60 41.03
C LEU A 982 -17.16 6.98 39.86
N VAL A 983 -18.16 6.16 39.53
CA VAL A 983 -19.17 6.48 38.51
C VAL A 983 -20.07 7.63 38.98
N ASP A 984 -20.60 7.55 40.20
CA ASP A 984 -21.39 8.64 40.78
C ASP A 984 -20.54 9.91 40.97
N ARG A 985 -19.27 9.74 41.34
CA ARG A 985 -18.32 10.86 41.41
C ARG A 985 -18.14 11.51 40.05
N CYS A 986 -17.96 10.72 38.98
CA CYS A 986 -17.87 11.20 37.61
C CYS A 986 -19.12 12.01 37.22
N ALA A 987 -20.32 11.52 37.55
CA ALA A 987 -21.57 12.26 37.31
C ALA A 987 -21.59 13.62 38.05
N LYS A 988 -21.17 13.65 39.32
CA LYS A 988 -21.11 14.88 40.13
C LYS A 988 -20.09 15.89 39.60
N MET A 989 -18.85 15.45 39.39
CA MET A 989 -17.78 16.30 38.86
C MET A 989 -18.03 16.72 37.41
N GLY A 990 -18.79 15.94 36.65
CA GLY A 990 -19.23 16.30 35.30
C GLY A 990 -20.12 17.54 35.26
N ARG A 991 -21.03 17.71 36.24
CA ARG A 991 -21.85 18.93 36.37
C ARG A 991 -20.99 20.15 36.68
N VAL A 992 -20.02 19.98 37.57
CA VAL A 992 -19.04 21.03 37.91
C VAL A 992 -18.22 21.43 36.68
N LEU A 993 -17.74 20.46 35.90
CA LEU A 993 -17.00 20.71 34.67
C LEU A 993 -17.87 21.42 33.62
N GLU A 994 -19.14 21.02 33.47
CA GLU A 994 -20.08 21.71 32.58
C GLU A 994 -20.23 23.18 32.95
N ASP A 995 -20.54 23.46 34.22
CA ASP A 995 -20.74 24.82 34.71
C ASP A 995 -19.49 25.68 34.49
N LEU A 996 -18.30 25.14 34.80
CA LEU A 996 -17.02 25.82 34.61
C LEU A 996 -16.70 26.09 33.14
N LEU A 997 -16.88 25.11 32.25
CA LEU A 997 -16.64 25.31 30.81
C LEU A 997 -17.55 26.41 30.25
N ARG A 998 -18.83 26.38 30.63
CA ARG A 998 -19.80 27.39 30.19
C ARG A 998 -19.52 28.77 30.76
N SER A 999 -19.07 28.86 32.01
CA SER A 999 -18.80 30.15 32.65
C SER A 999 -17.48 30.76 32.19
N GLU A 1000 -16.40 29.97 32.10
CA GLU A 1000 -15.07 30.47 31.75
C GLU A 1000 -14.98 30.83 30.27
N LEU A 1001 -15.60 30.05 29.37
CA LEU A 1001 -15.49 30.26 27.92
C LEU A 1001 -16.60 31.15 27.33
N ARG A 1002 -17.43 31.77 28.19
CA ARG A 1002 -18.61 32.54 27.76
C ARG A 1002 -18.25 33.68 26.80
N ASP A 1003 -17.13 34.34 27.04
CA ASP A 1003 -16.72 35.55 26.32
C ASP A 1003 -15.70 35.25 25.18
N CYS A 1004 -15.32 33.98 25.00
CA CYS A 1004 -14.44 33.54 23.92
C CYS A 1004 -15.20 33.50 22.59
N ARG A 1005 -14.79 34.33 21.62
CA ARG A 1005 -15.51 34.52 20.35
C ARG A 1005 -15.44 33.31 19.43
N SER A 1006 -14.37 32.55 19.53
CA SER A 1006 -14.11 31.37 18.71
C SER A 1006 -14.84 30.12 19.20
N VAL A 1007 -15.48 30.15 20.37
CA VAL A 1007 -16.14 28.97 20.95
C VAL A 1007 -17.54 28.80 20.34
N GLY A 1008 -17.68 27.82 19.46
CA GLY A 1008 -18.94 27.54 18.77
C GLY A 1008 -19.88 26.64 19.57
N ASN A 1009 -19.34 25.56 20.14
CA ASN A 1009 -20.16 24.57 20.83
C ASN A 1009 -19.43 23.89 21.99
N ILE A 1010 -20.09 23.81 23.16
CA ILE A 1010 -19.64 23.08 24.34
C ILE A 1010 -20.63 21.95 24.60
N ARG A 1011 -20.15 20.70 24.55
CA ARG A 1011 -20.98 19.50 24.63
C ARG A 1011 -20.28 18.32 25.31
N GLY A 1012 -21.05 17.45 25.94
CA GLY A 1012 -20.53 16.30 26.66
C GLY A 1012 -21.51 15.76 27.69
N ARG A 1013 -21.07 14.72 28.42
CA ARG A 1013 -21.73 14.17 29.61
C ARG A 1013 -20.68 13.63 30.59
N GLY A 1014 -20.99 13.62 31.89
CA GLY A 1014 -20.04 13.16 32.92
C GLY A 1014 -18.71 13.91 32.82
N LEU A 1015 -17.59 13.21 32.87
CA LEU A 1015 -16.26 13.77 32.65
C LEU A 1015 -15.78 13.50 31.21
N PHE A 1016 -16.64 13.76 30.23
CA PHE A 1016 -16.36 13.59 28.81
C PHE A 1016 -16.95 14.73 27.99
N TRP A 1017 -16.13 15.76 27.76
CA TRP A 1017 -16.55 17.03 27.17
C TRP A 1017 -15.68 17.44 26.00
N ALA A 1018 -16.26 18.20 25.08
CA ALA A 1018 -15.55 18.85 23.99
C ALA A 1018 -15.96 20.32 23.85
N VAL A 1019 -14.99 21.12 23.44
CA VAL A 1019 -15.15 22.52 23.03
C VAL A 1019 -14.78 22.61 21.55
N GLU A 1020 -15.73 22.97 20.71
CA GLU A 1020 -15.54 23.12 19.27
C GLU A 1020 -15.40 24.58 18.87
N PHE A 1021 -14.45 24.84 17.97
CA PHE A 1021 -14.09 26.19 17.56
C PHE A 1021 -14.63 26.54 16.16
N VAL A 1022 -15.05 27.80 16.03
CA VAL A 1022 -15.60 28.41 14.80
C VAL A 1022 -15.03 29.81 14.62
N GLN A 1023 -14.87 30.22 13.38
CA GLN A 1023 -14.48 31.58 13.03
C GLN A 1023 -15.64 32.56 13.22
N ASP A 1024 -16.87 32.14 12.91
CA ASP A 1024 -18.08 32.92 13.13
C ASP A 1024 -19.14 32.09 13.86
N TRP A 1025 -19.64 32.61 14.97
CA TRP A 1025 -20.58 31.91 15.83
C TRP A 1025 -21.99 31.82 15.23
N THR A 1026 -22.38 32.78 14.38
CA THR A 1026 -23.74 32.83 13.80
C THR A 1026 -23.89 31.84 12.65
N SER A 1027 -22.98 31.90 11.68
CA SER A 1027 -22.92 31.01 10.52
C SER A 1027 -22.34 29.64 10.85
N LYS A 1028 -21.65 29.52 11.99
CA LYS A 1028 -20.87 28.35 12.42
C LYS A 1028 -19.69 28.08 11.50
N GLU A 1029 -19.23 29.04 10.71
CA GLU A 1029 -18.10 28.88 9.80
C GLU A 1029 -16.85 28.40 10.56
N THR A 1030 -16.16 27.38 10.04
CA THR A 1030 -14.94 26.84 10.66
C THR A 1030 -13.72 27.65 10.22
N PHE A 1031 -12.69 27.72 11.07
CA PHE A 1031 -11.38 28.20 10.64
C PHE A 1031 -10.81 27.39 9.47
N ASP A 1032 -9.89 27.99 8.70
CA ASP A 1032 -9.08 27.28 7.69
C ASP A 1032 -8.31 26.13 8.38
N PRO A 1033 -8.43 24.88 7.93
CA PRO A 1033 -7.69 23.73 8.50
C PRO A 1033 -6.18 23.95 8.61
N LYS A 1034 -5.57 24.78 7.74
CA LYS A 1034 -4.15 25.12 7.80
C LYS A 1034 -3.77 25.90 9.06
N MET A 1035 -4.71 26.59 9.69
CA MET A 1035 -4.49 27.33 10.92
C MET A 1035 -4.25 26.38 12.10
N GLY A 1036 -4.85 25.18 12.07
CA GLY A 1036 -4.75 24.20 13.15
C GLY A 1036 -5.17 24.79 14.50
N PHE A 1037 -6.30 25.51 14.56
CA PHE A 1037 -6.70 26.32 15.71
C PHE A 1037 -6.71 25.49 17.00
N GLY A 1038 -7.39 24.33 16.99
CA GLY A 1038 -7.44 23.44 18.15
C GLY A 1038 -6.06 22.90 18.56
N ALA A 1039 -5.19 22.57 17.60
CA ALA A 1039 -3.83 22.11 17.89
C ALA A 1039 -2.98 23.21 18.56
N ARG A 1040 -3.15 24.47 18.15
CA ARG A 1040 -2.47 25.63 18.77
C ARG A 1040 -2.99 25.88 20.18
N VAL A 1041 -4.30 25.84 20.39
CA VAL A 1041 -4.91 25.95 21.73
C VAL A 1041 -4.34 24.86 22.65
N GLN A 1042 -4.27 23.61 22.17
CA GLN A 1042 -3.66 22.52 22.94
C GLN A 1042 -2.19 22.77 23.26
N GLN A 1043 -1.42 23.29 22.30
CA GLN A 1043 0.00 23.58 22.49
C GLN A 1043 0.22 24.66 23.56
N VAL A 1044 -0.58 25.73 23.54
CA VAL A 1044 -0.52 26.80 24.56
C VAL A 1044 -0.90 26.27 25.93
N ALA A 1045 -1.98 25.48 26.03
CA ALA A 1045 -2.37 24.85 27.30
C ALA A 1045 -1.29 23.89 27.83
N TYR A 1046 -0.64 23.13 26.94
CA TYR A 1046 0.45 22.21 27.30
C TYR A 1046 1.67 22.96 27.82
N GLN A 1047 2.04 24.10 27.22
CA GLN A 1047 3.09 24.98 27.73
C GLN A 1047 2.75 25.55 29.10
N ALA A 1048 1.47 25.81 29.38
CA ALA A 1048 0.97 26.20 30.69
C ALA A 1048 0.83 25.02 31.68
N GLY A 1049 1.26 23.81 31.30
CA GLY A 1049 1.27 22.64 32.18
C GLY A 1049 -0.02 21.83 32.21
N VAL A 1050 -0.93 21.99 31.24
CA VAL A 1050 -2.17 21.20 31.13
C VAL A 1050 -2.24 20.48 29.78
N ALA A 1051 -2.27 19.15 29.80
CA ALA A 1051 -2.46 18.35 28.61
C ALA A 1051 -3.94 18.21 28.25
N LEU A 1052 -4.28 18.62 27.04
CA LEU A 1052 -5.61 18.52 26.44
C LEU A 1052 -5.54 17.64 25.18
N TYR A 1053 -6.66 17.08 24.75
CA TYR A 1053 -6.70 16.24 23.55
C TYR A 1053 -7.24 17.03 22.35
N PRO A 1054 -6.41 17.34 21.32
CA PRO A 1054 -6.87 18.05 20.14
C PRO A 1054 -7.48 17.10 19.12
N GLY A 1055 -8.56 17.53 18.46
CA GLY A 1055 -9.18 16.85 17.33
C GLY A 1055 -9.44 17.79 16.16
N GLY A 1056 -9.34 17.27 14.94
CA GLY A 1056 -9.54 18.01 13.70
C GLY A 1056 -10.41 17.22 12.71
N GLY A 1057 -11.03 17.91 11.76
CA GLY A 1057 -12.00 17.32 10.83
C GLY A 1057 -13.37 17.08 11.47
N THR A 1058 -13.72 17.87 12.50
CA THR A 1058 -14.93 17.71 13.34
C THR A 1058 -16.22 17.65 12.54
N VAL A 1059 -16.31 18.40 11.44
CA VAL A 1059 -17.52 18.52 10.62
C VAL A 1059 -17.60 17.36 9.64
N ASP A 1060 -16.67 17.27 8.68
CA ASP A 1060 -16.75 16.40 7.51
C ASP A 1060 -15.51 15.48 7.34
N GLY A 1061 -14.66 15.40 8.36
CA GLY A 1061 -13.38 14.69 8.31
C GLY A 1061 -12.21 15.52 7.75
N THR A 1062 -12.47 16.75 7.30
CA THR A 1062 -11.43 17.69 6.81
C THR A 1062 -11.47 19.03 7.55
N LYS A 1063 -12.67 19.57 7.81
CA LYS A 1063 -12.87 20.89 8.42
C LYS A 1063 -13.31 20.82 9.89
N GLY A 1064 -12.94 21.86 10.64
CA GLY A 1064 -13.37 22.11 12.01
C GLY A 1064 -12.45 21.49 13.06
N ASP A 1065 -12.26 22.23 14.15
CA ASP A 1065 -11.35 21.89 15.25
C ASP A 1065 -12.10 21.78 16.57
N HIS A 1066 -11.65 20.89 17.45
CA HIS A 1066 -12.16 20.80 18.81
C HIS A 1066 -11.07 20.37 19.82
N ILE A 1067 -11.35 20.61 21.09
CA ILE A 1067 -10.57 20.13 22.22
C ILE A 1067 -11.44 19.23 23.09
N LEU A 1068 -10.92 18.05 23.41
CA LEU A 1068 -11.53 17.07 24.31
C LEU A 1068 -10.93 17.18 25.72
N ILE A 1069 -11.82 17.20 26.72
CA ILE A 1069 -11.52 17.21 28.15
C ILE A 1069 -12.14 15.96 28.77
N ALA A 1070 -11.28 15.10 29.34
CA ALA A 1070 -11.66 13.81 29.88
C ALA A 1070 -10.80 13.38 31.09
N PRO A 1071 -10.76 14.18 32.17
CA PRO A 1071 -9.85 13.96 33.29
C PRO A 1071 -10.19 12.67 34.05
N PRO A 1072 -9.26 12.07 34.80
CA PRO A 1072 -9.55 10.94 35.67
C PRO A 1072 -10.70 11.21 36.67
N PHE A 1073 -11.45 10.19 37.09
CA PHE A 1073 -12.61 10.34 37.99
C PHE A 1073 -12.23 10.87 39.38
N ILE A 1074 -10.95 10.73 39.74
CA ILE A 1074 -10.38 11.28 40.99
C ILE A 1074 -10.15 12.79 40.94
N VAL A 1075 -10.38 13.45 39.79
CA VAL A 1075 -10.22 14.91 39.65
C VAL A 1075 -11.01 15.68 40.71
N THR A 1076 -10.43 16.77 41.21
CA THR A 1076 -11.08 17.67 42.18
C THR A 1076 -11.67 18.89 41.50
N GLU A 1077 -12.62 19.55 42.15
CA GLU A 1077 -13.18 20.82 41.64
C GLU A 1077 -12.09 21.88 41.40
N GLN A 1078 -11.11 21.99 42.31
CA GLN A 1078 -10.00 22.93 42.15
C GLN A 1078 -9.17 22.63 40.89
N GLN A 1079 -8.93 21.36 40.60
CA GLN A 1079 -8.23 20.95 39.37
C GLN A 1079 -9.07 21.25 38.14
N LEU A 1080 -10.39 20.98 38.15
CA LEU A 1080 -11.28 21.33 37.05
C LEU A 1080 -11.29 22.83 36.77
N ARG A 1081 -11.32 23.66 37.83
CA ARG A 1081 -11.24 25.12 37.72
C ARG A 1081 -9.94 25.54 37.05
N HIS A 1082 -8.81 24.99 37.47
CA HIS A 1082 -7.51 25.28 36.86
C HIS A 1082 -7.47 24.86 35.38
N ILE A 1083 -7.97 23.67 35.04
CA ILE A 1083 -8.05 23.18 33.65
C ILE A 1083 -8.87 24.15 32.78
N CYS A 1084 -10.04 24.58 33.24
CA CYS A 1084 -10.92 25.47 32.48
C CYS A 1084 -10.31 26.88 32.33
N GLN A 1085 -9.64 27.38 33.37
CA GLN A 1085 -8.93 28.66 33.30
C GLN A 1085 -7.77 28.64 32.31
N VAL A 1086 -6.96 27.57 32.31
CA VAL A 1086 -5.87 27.41 31.34
C VAL A 1086 -6.42 27.27 29.92
N LEU A 1087 -7.52 26.53 29.74
CA LEU A 1087 -8.19 26.44 28.44
C LEU A 1087 -8.67 27.81 27.96
N ARG A 1088 -9.30 28.61 28.83
CA ARG A 1088 -9.74 29.98 28.49
C ARG A 1088 -8.57 30.84 28.02
N VAL A 1089 -7.49 30.89 28.79
CA VAL A 1089 -6.28 31.66 28.45
C VAL A 1089 -5.67 31.19 27.12
N ALA A 1090 -5.63 29.88 26.89
CA ALA A 1090 -5.11 29.32 25.65
C ALA A 1090 -5.99 29.67 24.43
N VAL A 1091 -7.32 29.67 24.60
CA VAL A 1091 -8.26 30.10 23.56
C VAL A 1091 -8.10 31.58 23.27
N GLU A 1092 -8.11 32.45 24.29
CA GLU A 1092 -7.95 33.90 24.15
C GLU A 1092 -6.62 34.28 23.46
N ALA A 1093 -5.53 33.57 23.78
CA ALA A 1093 -4.23 33.80 23.16
C ALA A 1093 -4.25 33.49 21.65
N VAL A 1094 -4.84 32.36 21.25
CA VAL A 1094 -4.92 31.98 19.83
C VAL A 1094 -5.95 32.85 19.08
N GLU A 1095 -7.03 33.28 19.75
CA GLU A 1095 -7.99 34.25 19.20
C GLU A 1095 -7.29 35.55 18.82
N GLY A 1096 -6.49 36.15 19.71
CA GLY A 1096 -5.81 37.42 19.43
C GLY A 1096 -4.77 37.35 18.29
N GLU A 1097 -4.33 36.15 17.92
CA GLU A 1097 -3.43 35.92 16.79
C GLU A 1097 -4.19 35.63 15.47
N ALA A 1098 -5.48 35.29 15.55
CA ALA A 1098 -6.26 34.74 14.43
C ALA A 1098 -7.47 35.60 14.00
N LEU A 1099 -8.02 36.41 14.92
CA LEU A 1099 -9.15 37.32 14.74
C LEU A 1099 -8.72 38.76 15.00
#